data_AF-A0A846C4W8-F1
#
_entry.id   AF-A0A846C4W8-F1
#
_cell.length_a   1.000
_cell.length_b   1.000
_cell.length_c   1.000
_cell.angle_alpha   90.00
_cell.angle_beta   90.00
_cell.angle_gamma   90.00
#
_symmetry.space_group_name_H-M   'P 1'
#
loop_
_entity.id
_entity.type
_entity.pdbx_description
1 polymer ?
#
loop_
_entity_poly.entity_id
_entity_poly.type
_entity_poly.pdbx_seq_one_letter_code
_entity_poly.pdbx_strand_id
1 'polypeptide(L)'
;MTNHACVAVGINRYQFLRPLSYGQADAQALQQLLVWQANLPSEQCLLLTDSSTLVANHSTYPSRENILHWVGMPNQNALLWDHWRWFFFSGYGVSWQEVDYLMPIDGNPDDIPGTGIPVKALFESLKTHDNDKILVLLDINRSPGPTVGGLVGAETVELAEQMGIALVLSSQLNQYSHEAAALGKGLFTAALLEALRYYHTETTLENLDQYLRERLPELSQHHWRPIQTPLTVIPTQKARRQLILPSVNFLAQERTGIIANSKLDLQEIRGEDYPNGTTPPLQDIVVSPLGLNTSPINTTNNSHPATSKPGAMVPSTDKSQLGLDKLPWWQKPLFLWTLGILGLVLIVIRVVLPIQDNNNSEQLVQTTNSGEVPVASPAPTNLASPNPAVAASPTPNVQEQTSAQKLVSANPNPLVEAKGMMESSQASVFSNAIDMARKVQPDDPLYQQAQQDISRWSRVMMDIAEGRAQKKNLGGAIAAAKMIPKDDPLVHQEAQQMMAKWQVLSQEKQNQGIIEKAKKEIQPNQASSYNRGITAISQVKPGQLGYEEAQQLQAQWSEQIYLMANTRAAQGKLKEAVETAKLVGQGTPSYEKAQQAIAQWSEKIYLMANTRAAQGKFQEAVDLAKIVPQGTPSYEKAQQAIAKWNQNKR
;
A
#
# COMPACT_ATOMS: atom_id res chain seq x y z
N MET A 1 7.14 -13.88 -31.54
CA MET A 1 6.93 -13.12 -30.26
C MET A 1 5.91 -13.88 -29.44
N THR A 2 5.79 -13.61 -28.14
CA THR A 2 4.98 -14.42 -27.21
C THR A 2 3.47 -14.24 -27.41
N ASN A 3 2.71 -15.31 -27.17
CA ASN A 3 1.26 -15.37 -27.38
C ASN A 3 0.51 -15.16 -26.07
N HIS A 4 -0.43 -14.22 -26.02
CA HIS A 4 -1.20 -13.91 -24.81
C HIS A 4 -2.60 -14.55 -24.87
N ALA A 5 -2.78 -15.64 -24.12
CA ALA A 5 -4.08 -16.27 -23.90
C ALA A 5 -5.00 -15.42 -22.99
N CYS A 6 -4.42 -14.53 -22.18
CA CYS A 6 -5.10 -13.58 -21.31
C CYS A 6 -4.59 -12.16 -21.57
N VAL A 7 -5.51 -11.19 -21.61
CA VAL A 7 -5.23 -9.76 -21.51
C VAL A 7 -6.11 -9.16 -20.42
N ALA A 8 -5.51 -8.67 -19.35
CA ALA A 8 -6.20 -8.07 -18.21
C ALA A 8 -5.85 -6.57 -18.12
N VAL A 9 -6.86 -5.72 -18.30
CA VAL A 9 -6.78 -4.26 -18.26
C VAL A 9 -7.45 -3.74 -16.99
N GLY A 10 -6.78 -2.86 -16.25
CA GLY A 10 -7.27 -2.34 -14.97
C GLY A 10 -6.83 -0.91 -14.72
N ILE A 11 -7.77 0.03 -14.72
CA ILE A 11 -7.47 1.47 -14.77
C ILE A 11 -8.01 2.18 -13.53
N ASN A 12 -7.15 2.88 -12.79
CA ASN A 12 -7.53 3.72 -11.66
C ASN A 12 -7.45 5.22 -12.01
N ARG A 13 -6.34 5.69 -12.60
CA ARG A 13 -6.02 7.12 -12.79
C ARG A 13 -6.15 7.56 -14.23
N TYR A 14 -7.39 7.61 -14.68
CA TYR A 14 -7.79 8.29 -15.90
C TYR A 14 -7.26 9.74 -15.98
N GLN A 15 -6.89 10.17 -17.18
CA GLN A 15 -6.39 11.52 -17.46
C GLN A 15 -7.51 12.57 -17.47
N PHE A 16 -8.69 12.20 -17.98
CA PHE A 16 -9.84 13.11 -18.16
C PHE A 16 -11.13 12.68 -17.42
N LEU A 17 -11.16 11.48 -16.83
CA LEU A 17 -12.28 10.97 -16.03
C LEU A 17 -11.93 10.95 -14.53
N ARG A 18 -12.94 10.82 -13.66
CA ARG A 18 -12.73 10.71 -12.21
C ARG A 18 -11.97 9.40 -11.89
N PRO A 19 -11.05 9.38 -10.92
CA PRO A 19 -10.30 8.16 -10.64
C PRO A 19 -11.16 7.09 -9.95
N LEU A 20 -10.97 5.83 -10.35
CA LEU A 20 -11.50 4.64 -9.68
C LEU A 20 -10.55 4.18 -8.55
N SER A 21 -11.04 3.34 -7.62
CA SER A 21 -10.25 2.87 -6.49
C SER A 21 -9.50 1.56 -6.77
N TYR A 22 -10.10 0.63 -7.51
CA TYR A 22 -9.64 -0.76 -7.56
C TYR A 22 -9.46 -1.40 -8.94
N GLY A 23 -9.81 -0.76 -10.06
CA GLY A 23 -9.64 -1.35 -11.39
C GLY A 23 -8.25 -1.93 -11.66
N GLN A 24 -7.18 -1.25 -11.25
CA GLN A 24 -5.82 -1.80 -11.28
C GLN A 24 -5.65 -3.07 -10.43
N ALA A 25 -6.20 -3.06 -9.20
CA ALA A 25 -6.10 -4.18 -8.27
C ALA A 25 -6.93 -5.39 -8.70
N ASP A 26 -8.03 -5.15 -9.43
CA ASP A 26 -8.91 -6.17 -10.01
C ASP A 26 -8.16 -6.98 -11.07
N ALA A 27 -7.61 -6.29 -12.07
CA ALA A 27 -6.84 -6.91 -13.14
C ALA A 27 -5.59 -7.63 -12.61
N GLN A 28 -4.90 -7.04 -11.63
CA GLN A 28 -3.77 -7.68 -10.95
C GLN A 28 -4.17 -8.97 -10.24
N ALA A 29 -5.31 -8.98 -9.53
CA ALA A 29 -5.76 -10.16 -8.78
C ALA A 29 -6.22 -11.30 -9.70
N LEU A 30 -6.84 -11.00 -10.85
CA LEU A 30 -7.18 -11.99 -11.86
C LEU A 30 -5.93 -12.56 -12.54
N GLN A 31 -4.99 -11.70 -12.96
CA GLN A 31 -3.76 -12.13 -13.61
C GLN A 31 -2.91 -13.02 -12.69
N GLN A 32 -2.83 -12.69 -11.39
CA GLN A 32 -2.17 -13.53 -10.38
C GLN A 32 -2.86 -14.89 -10.22
N LEU A 33 -4.21 -14.94 -10.17
CA LEU A 33 -4.95 -16.21 -10.05
C LEU A 33 -4.70 -17.09 -11.28
N LEU A 34 -4.85 -16.54 -12.50
CA LEU A 34 -4.65 -17.31 -13.73
C LEU A 34 -3.22 -17.86 -13.83
N VAL A 35 -2.20 -17.06 -13.49
CA VAL A 35 -0.81 -17.49 -13.57
C VAL A 35 -0.42 -18.48 -12.46
N TRP A 36 -0.82 -18.24 -11.21
CA TRP A 36 -0.34 -19.02 -10.05
C TRP A 36 -1.25 -20.20 -9.70
N GLN A 37 -2.57 -20.07 -9.86
CA GLN A 37 -3.55 -21.07 -9.43
C GLN A 37 -4.14 -21.88 -10.59
N ALA A 38 -4.25 -21.29 -11.79
CA ALA A 38 -4.59 -22.04 -13.02
C ALA A 38 -3.34 -22.47 -13.82
N ASN A 39 -2.13 -22.21 -13.31
CA ASN A 39 -0.84 -22.57 -13.90
C ASN A 39 -0.67 -22.10 -15.37
N LEU A 40 -1.30 -20.98 -15.74
CA LEU A 40 -1.12 -20.35 -17.04
C LEU A 40 0.29 -19.71 -17.07
N PRO A 41 1.14 -19.95 -18.08
CA PRO A 41 2.47 -19.34 -18.11
C PRO A 41 2.38 -17.81 -18.02
N SER A 42 3.27 -17.17 -17.25
CA SER A 42 3.25 -15.73 -17.02
C SER A 42 3.32 -14.90 -18.31
N GLU A 43 4.06 -15.41 -19.30
CA GLU A 43 4.16 -14.85 -20.66
C GLU A 43 2.86 -14.95 -21.49
N GLN A 44 1.84 -15.65 -21.00
CA GLN A 44 0.54 -15.79 -21.65
C GLN A 44 -0.57 -14.95 -21.01
N CYS A 45 -0.33 -14.24 -19.91
CA CYS A 45 -1.36 -13.42 -19.22
C CYS A 45 -0.87 -11.99 -19.01
N LEU A 46 -1.14 -11.15 -20.01
CA LEU A 46 -0.67 -9.77 -20.08
C LEU A 46 -1.48 -8.86 -19.14
N LEU A 47 -0.79 -7.93 -18.48
CA LEU A 47 -1.38 -6.99 -17.53
C LEU A 47 -1.14 -5.53 -17.98
N LEU A 48 -2.23 -4.76 -18.11
CA LEU A 48 -2.21 -3.34 -18.50
C LEU A 48 -2.84 -2.49 -17.38
N THR A 49 -2.04 -1.63 -16.74
CA THR A 49 -2.45 -0.85 -15.54
C THR A 49 -1.73 0.50 -15.46
N ASP A 50 -2.22 1.43 -14.62
CA ASP A 50 -1.60 2.74 -14.37
C ASP A 50 -0.07 2.70 -14.16
N SER A 51 0.42 1.66 -13.47
CA SER A 51 1.83 1.47 -13.11
C SER A 51 2.52 0.40 -13.94
N SER A 52 2.05 0.15 -15.17
CA SER A 52 2.61 -0.87 -16.06
C SER A 52 4.02 -0.56 -16.55
N THR A 53 4.76 -1.62 -16.85
CA THR A 53 6.13 -1.58 -17.39
C THR A 53 6.16 -1.85 -18.90
N LEU A 54 7.35 -1.93 -19.48
CA LEU A 54 7.53 -2.49 -20.83
C LEU A 54 7.42 -4.03 -20.80
N VAL A 55 6.85 -4.61 -21.85
CA VAL A 55 6.85 -6.05 -22.17
C VAL A 55 7.27 -6.19 -23.63
N ALA A 56 8.28 -7.02 -23.92
CA ALA A 56 8.85 -7.17 -25.28
C ALA A 56 9.14 -5.82 -25.99
N ASN A 57 9.70 -4.86 -25.24
CA ASN A 57 9.98 -3.46 -25.63
C ASN A 57 8.76 -2.59 -26.00
N HIS A 58 7.54 -3.09 -25.88
CA HIS A 58 6.29 -2.34 -26.07
C HIS A 58 5.67 -1.99 -24.70
N SER A 59 4.88 -0.92 -24.63
CA SER A 59 4.31 -0.44 -23.36
C SER A 59 3.02 -1.19 -23.00
N THR A 60 2.85 -1.60 -21.75
CA THR A 60 1.55 -2.08 -21.23
C THR A 60 0.78 -0.99 -20.48
N TYR A 61 1.18 0.28 -20.57
CA TYR A 61 0.37 1.41 -20.09
C TYR A 61 -0.98 1.45 -20.84
N PRO A 62 -2.15 1.49 -20.16
CA PRO A 62 -3.46 1.20 -20.75
C PRO A 62 -4.06 2.37 -21.57
N SER A 63 -3.29 2.91 -22.51
CA SER A 63 -3.75 3.84 -23.53
C SER A 63 -4.53 3.14 -24.65
N ARG A 64 -5.32 3.90 -25.40
CA ARG A 64 -6.09 3.43 -26.56
C ARG A 64 -5.25 2.62 -27.53
N GLU A 65 -4.08 3.16 -27.90
CA GLU A 65 -3.13 2.57 -28.83
C GLU A 65 -2.57 1.24 -28.31
N ASN A 66 -2.08 1.21 -27.06
CA ASN A 66 -1.48 0.01 -26.49
C ASN A 66 -2.49 -1.13 -26.32
N ILE A 67 -3.71 -0.84 -25.85
CA ILE A 67 -4.76 -1.86 -25.68
C ILE A 67 -5.11 -2.48 -27.05
N LEU A 68 -5.33 -1.66 -28.08
CA LEU A 68 -5.62 -2.14 -29.44
C LEU A 68 -4.44 -2.91 -30.05
N HIS A 69 -3.20 -2.46 -29.84
CA HIS A 69 -2.00 -3.17 -30.28
C HIS A 69 -1.91 -4.58 -29.68
N TRP A 70 -2.03 -4.69 -28.35
CA TRP A 70 -1.89 -5.97 -27.65
C TRP A 70 -3.04 -6.95 -27.92
N VAL A 71 -4.27 -6.45 -28.09
CA VAL A 71 -5.41 -7.29 -28.48
C VAL A 71 -5.31 -7.69 -29.96
N GLY A 72 -4.84 -6.81 -30.84
CA GLY A 72 -4.70 -7.06 -32.27
C GLY A 72 -3.52 -7.96 -32.68
N MET A 73 -2.63 -8.34 -31.76
CA MET A 73 -1.50 -9.23 -32.09
C MET A 73 -2.01 -10.61 -32.57
N PRO A 74 -1.63 -11.08 -33.78
CA PRO A 74 -2.12 -12.34 -34.31
C PRO A 74 -1.51 -13.54 -33.58
N ASN A 75 -2.35 -14.54 -33.24
CA ASN A 75 -1.93 -15.74 -32.52
C ASN A 75 -1.12 -16.71 -33.43
N GLN A 76 0.19 -16.49 -33.50
CA GLN A 76 1.12 -17.30 -34.30
C GLN A 76 1.23 -18.77 -33.83
N ASN A 77 0.75 -19.11 -32.63
CA ASN A 77 0.82 -20.46 -32.04
C ASN A 77 -0.57 -21.12 -31.87
N ALA A 78 -1.61 -20.62 -32.54
CA ALA A 78 -2.99 -21.11 -32.39
C ALA A 78 -3.14 -22.63 -32.63
N LEU A 79 -2.33 -23.18 -33.53
CA LEU A 79 -2.35 -24.59 -33.91
C LEU A 79 -1.83 -25.57 -32.83
N LEU A 80 -1.31 -25.07 -31.70
CA LEU A 80 -0.69 -25.90 -30.66
C LEU A 80 -1.51 -25.95 -29.34
N TRP A 81 -2.48 -25.07 -29.13
CA TRP A 81 -3.19 -24.93 -27.85
C TRP A 81 -4.68 -24.60 -28.06
N ASP A 82 -5.55 -25.61 -27.88
CA ASP A 82 -7.01 -25.48 -28.02
C ASP A 82 -7.65 -24.79 -26.78
N HIS A 83 -7.31 -23.53 -26.56
CA HIS A 83 -7.56 -22.79 -25.31
C HIS A 83 -8.41 -21.54 -25.50
N TRP A 84 -9.02 -21.09 -24.39
CA TRP A 84 -9.81 -19.87 -24.34
C TRP A 84 -8.95 -18.62 -24.36
N ARG A 85 -9.36 -17.62 -25.16
CA ARG A 85 -8.81 -16.27 -25.15
C ARG A 85 -9.61 -15.41 -24.17
N TRP A 86 -8.97 -14.99 -23.08
CA TRP A 86 -9.56 -14.15 -22.03
C TRP A 86 -9.25 -12.67 -22.27
N PHE A 87 -10.27 -11.83 -22.25
CA PHE A 87 -10.14 -10.37 -22.14
C PHE A 87 -10.89 -9.89 -20.90
N PHE A 88 -10.17 -9.29 -19.95
CA PHE A 88 -10.74 -8.68 -18.75
C PHE A 88 -10.50 -7.17 -18.77
N PHE A 89 -11.51 -6.39 -18.39
CA PHE A 89 -11.41 -4.94 -18.26
C PHE A 89 -12.16 -4.46 -17.01
N SER A 90 -11.46 -3.77 -16.10
CA SER A 90 -12.06 -3.01 -14.99
C SER A 90 -11.72 -1.52 -15.16
N GLY A 91 -12.76 -0.69 -15.30
CA GLY A 91 -12.65 0.69 -15.80
C GLY A 91 -14.01 1.34 -16.10
N TYR A 92 -14.04 2.40 -16.91
CA TYR A 92 -15.27 3.02 -17.39
C TYR A 92 -15.76 2.42 -18.72
N GLY A 93 -17.08 2.24 -18.80
CA GLY A 93 -17.82 2.09 -20.06
C GLY A 93 -18.75 3.28 -20.28
N VAL A 94 -18.90 3.70 -21.53
CA VAL A 94 -19.82 4.78 -21.95
C VAL A 94 -20.55 4.38 -23.24
N SER A 95 -21.71 4.98 -23.50
CA SER A 95 -22.43 4.85 -24.78
C SER A 95 -22.61 6.23 -25.41
N TRP A 96 -22.39 6.32 -26.71
CA TRP A 96 -22.47 7.54 -27.50
C TRP A 96 -23.01 7.21 -28.90
N GLN A 97 -24.11 7.85 -29.30
CA GLN A 97 -24.84 7.54 -30.55
C GLN A 97 -25.10 6.03 -30.73
N GLU A 98 -25.62 5.39 -29.67
CA GLU A 98 -25.97 3.96 -29.61
C GLU A 98 -24.79 2.97 -29.67
N VAL A 99 -23.56 3.44 -29.93
CA VAL A 99 -22.33 2.63 -29.88
C VAL A 99 -21.76 2.61 -28.44
N ASP A 100 -21.33 1.44 -27.98
CA ASP A 100 -20.64 1.24 -26.70
C ASP A 100 -19.12 1.40 -26.85
N TYR A 101 -18.51 2.08 -25.89
CA TYR A 101 -17.07 2.31 -25.80
C TYR A 101 -16.52 1.92 -24.42
N LEU A 102 -15.39 1.21 -24.41
CA LEU A 102 -14.53 1.14 -23.24
C LEU A 102 -13.60 2.35 -23.23
N MET A 103 -13.48 3.03 -22.08
CA MET A 103 -12.61 4.20 -21.96
C MET A 103 -11.21 3.77 -21.50
N PRO A 104 -10.16 3.98 -22.32
CA PRO A 104 -8.77 3.78 -21.91
C PRO A 104 -8.29 4.93 -21.01
N ILE A 105 -7.07 4.87 -20.48
CA ILE A 105 -6.58 5.84 -19.48
C ILE A 105 -6.45 7.27 -20.03
N ASP A 106 -6.22 7.39 -21.34
CA ASP A 106 -6.21 8.59 -22.17
C ASP A 106 -7.60 8.93 -22.76
N GLY A 107 -8.65 8.18 -22.40
CA GLY A 107 -10.02 8.41 -22.83
C GLY A 107 -10.60 9.73 -22.32
N ASN A 108 -11.01 10.59 -23.25
CA ASN A 108 -11.57 11.92 -23.03
C ASN A 108 -13.11 11.89 -23.21
N PRO A 109 -13.92 12.29 -22.21
CA PRO A 109 -15.38 12.38 -22.37
C PRO A 109 -15.83 13.41 -23.42
N ASP A 110 -14.99 14.41 -23.76
CA ASP A 110 -15.30 15.40 -24.79
C ASP A 110 -15.06 14.86 -26.24
N ASP A 111 -14.35 13.74 -26.39
CA ASP A 111 -14.10 13.05 -27.66
C ASP A 111 -14.13 11.52 -27.47
N ILE A 112 -15.31 11.00 -27.15
CA ILE A 112 -15.54 9.55 -27.01
C ILE A 112 -15.20 8.78 -28.30
N PRO A 113 -15.55 9.22 -29.53
CA PRO A 113 -15.24 8.47 -30.74
C PRO A 113 -13.74 8.40 -31.07
N GLY A 114 -12.99 9.49 -30.87
CA GLY A 114 -11.56 9.54 -31.14
C GLY A 114 -10.70 8.86 -30.07
N THR A 115 -11.09 8.97 -28.79
CA THR A 115 -10.28 8.49 -27.66
C THR A 115 -10.78 7.19 -27.00
N GLY A 116 -12.05 6.83 -27.16
CA GLY A 116 -12.61 5.58 -26.69
C GLY A 116 -12.23 4.39 -27.58
N ILE A 117 -12.43 3.17 -27.06
CA ILE A 117 -12.31 1.91 -27.80
C ILE A 117 -13.72 1.40 -28.08
N PRO A 118 -14.22 1.43 -29.33
CA PRO A 118 -15.51 0.84 -29.67
C PRO A 118 -15.52 -0.65 -29.36
N VAL A 119 -16.56 -1.15 -28.70
CA VAL A 119 -16.66 -2.56 -28.31
C VAL A 119 -16.63 -3.48 -29.54
N LYS A 120 -17.28 -3.06 -30.64
CA LYS A 120 -17.21 -3.76 -31.93
C LYS A 120 -15.78 -3.95 -32.43
N ALA A 121 -14.97 -2.89 -32.46
CA ALA A 121 -13.58 -2.95 -32.92
C ALA A 121 -12.69 -3.81 -32.00
N LEU A 122 -12.98 -3.82 -30.69
CA LEU A 122 -12.37 -4.75 -29.74
C LEU A 122 -12.73 -6.20 -30.05
N PHE A 123 -14.00 -6.51 -30.30
CA PHE A 123 -14.46 -7.87 -30.60
C PHE A 123 -13.93 -8.37 -31.95
N GLU A 124 -13.87 -7.50 -32.97
CA GLU A 124 -13.23 -7.77 -34.26
C GLU A 124 -11.73 -8.07 -34.09
N SER A 125 -11.04 -7.34 -33.21
CA SER A 125 -9.62 -7.58 -32.87
C SER A 125 -9.40 -8.86 -32.03
N LEU A 126 -10.39 -9.24 -31.20
CA LEU A 126 -10.35 -10.49 -30.44
C LEU A 126 -10.58 -11.71 -31.35
N LYS A 127 -11.46 -11.59 -32.35
CA LYS A 127 -11.91 -12.66 -33.23
C LYS A 127 -10.95 -12.95 -34.39
N THR A 128 -9.83 -13.58 -34.06
CA THR A 128 -9.01 -14.31 -35.05
C THR A 128 -9.87 -15.35 -35.79
N HIS A 129 -9.59 -15.60 -37.08
CA HIS A 129 -10.38 -16.52 -37.92
C HIS A 129 -10.54 -17.90 -37.25
N ASP A 130 -11.75 -18.48 -37.36
CA ASP A 130 -12.17 -19.77 -36.78
C ASP A 130 -12.04 -19.96 -35.24
N ASN A 131 -11.85 -18.90 -34.44
CA ASN A 131 -11.85 -19.03 -32.98
C ASN A 131 -13.23 -18.74 -32.32
N ASP A 132 -13.90 -19.80 -31.86
CA ASP A 132 -15.13 -19.76 -31.06
C ASP A 132 -14.89 -19.51 -29.55
N LYS A 133 -13.65 -19.67 -29.05
CA LYS A 133 -13.33 -19.70 -27.61
C LYS A 133 -12.82 -18.35 -27.10
N ILE A 134 -13.71 -17.37 -27.06
CA ILE A 134 -13.40 -16.02 -26.57
C ILE A 134 -14.29 -15.71 -25.36
N LEU A 135 -13.67 -15.36 -24.23
CA LEU A 135 -14.34 -14.94 -23.00
C LEU A 135 -13.98 -13.50 -22.66
N VAL A 136 -14.98 -12.62 -22.67
CA VAL A 136 -14.90 -11.20 -22.34
C VAL A 136 -15.54 -10.96 -20.97
N LEU A 137 -14.83 -10.28 -20.07
CA LEU A 137 -15.25 -9.98 -18.69
C LEU A 137 -15.15 -8.47 -18.43
N LEU A 138 -16.28 -7.79 -18.24
CA LEU A 138 -16.33 -6.32 -18.13
C LEU A 138 -16.82 -5.85 -16.75
N ASP A 139 -15.88 -5.48 -15.88
CA ASP A 139 -16.13 -4.79 -14.61
C ASP A 139 -16.23 -3.28 -14.84
N ILE A 140 -17.22 -2.89 -15.67
CA ILE A 140 -17.40 -1.50 -16.11
C ILE A 140 -18.26 -0.67 -15.15
N ASN A 141 -17.72 0.48 -14.75
CA ASN A 141 -18.49 1.59 -14.21
C ASN A 141 -19.22 2.29 -15.37
N ARG A 142 -20.55 2.20 -15.40
CA ARG A 142 -21.41 2.81 -16.43
C ARG A 142 -21.64 4.28 -16.11
N SER A 143 -20.87 5.17 -16.72
CA SER A 143 -21.20 6.61 -16.65
C SER A 143 -22.39 6.89 -17.56
N PRO A 144 -23.42 7.64 -17.12
CA PRO A 144 -24.46 8.11 -18.03
C PRO A 144 -23.81 8.98 -19.12
N GLY A 145 -24.10 8.65 -20.39
CA GLY A 145 -23.64 9.43 -21.53
C GLY A 145 -24.43 10.75 -21.70
N PRO A 146 -23.98 11.66 -22.58
CA PRO A 146 -24.66 12.93 -22.84
C PRO A 146 -26.03 12.75 -23.52
N THR A 147 -26.29 11.61 -24.17
CA THR A 147 -27.57 11.26 -24.80
C THR A 147 -28.50 10.55 -23.84
N VAL A 148 -29.67 11.15 -23.58
CA VAL A 148 -30.74 10.57 -22.76
C VAL A 148 -31.33 9.34 -23.47
N GLY A 149 -31.10 8.15 -22.92
CA GLY A 149 -31.77 6.90 -23.34
C GLY A 149 -30.85 5.69 -23.55
N GLY A 150 -29.59 5.91 -23.90
CA GLY A 150 -28.63 4.82 -24.17
C GLY A 150 -28.21 4.07 -22.91
N LEU A 151 -28.64 2.81 -22.77
CA LEU A 151 -28.15 1.91 -21.71
C LEU A 151 -26.77 1.35 -22.13
N VAL A 152 -25.70 1.91 -21.56
CA VAL A 152 -24.32 1.42 -21.74
C VAL A 152 -24.27 -0.09 -21.56
N GLY A 153 -23.73 -0.81 -22.54
CA GLY A 153 -23.65 -2.27 -22.56
C GLY A 153 -24.74 -2.97 -23.38
N ALA A 154 -25.69 -2.24 -23.98
CA ALA A 154 -26.73 -2.84 -24.83
C ALA A 154 -26.16 -3.35 -26.17
N GLU A 155 -25.41 -2.51 -26.91
CA GLU A 155 -24.72 -2.90 -28.13
C GLU A 155 -23.71 -4.02 -27.83
N THR A 156 -23.01 -3.93 -26.70
CA THR A 156 -22.05 -4.95 -26.21
C THR A 156 -22.67 -6.35 -26.12
N VAL A 157 -23.93 -6.45 -25.66
CA VAL A 157 -24.64 -7.74 -25.56
C VAL A 157 -25.06 -8.25 -26.93
N GLU A 158 -25.64 -7.39 -27.78
CA GLU A 158 -26.04 -7.76 -29.14
C GLU A 158 -24.82 -8.20 -29.98
N LEU A 159 -23.71 -7.47 -29.91
CA LEU A 159 -22.45 -7.84 -30.56
C LEU A 159 -21.91 -9.18 -30.05
N ALA A 160 -22.03 -9.48 -28.75
CA ALA A 160 -21.57 -10.76 -28.21
C ALA A 160 -22.39 -11.93 -28.75
N GLU A 161 -23.72 -11.77 -28.88
CA GLU A 161 -24.60 -12.76 -29.49
C GLU A 161 -24.32 -12.92 -31.00
N GLN A 162 -24.31 -11.81 -31.76
CA GLN A 162 -24.04 -11.81 -33.20
C GLN A 162 -22.66 -12.38 -33.56
N MET A 163 -21.63 -12.05 -32.77
CA MET A 163 -20.25 -12.48 -33.02
C MET A 163 -19.90 -13.81 -32.35
N GLY A 164 -20.82 -14.43 -31.59
CA GLY A 164 -20.61 -15.72 -30.94
C GLY A 164 -19.53 -15.70 -29.85
N ILE A 165 -19.45 -14.60 -29.08
CA ILE A 165 -18.46 -14.39 -28.02
C ILE A 165 -19.12 -14.65 -26.66
N ALA A 166 -18.43 -15.32 -25.74
CA ALA A 166 -18.89 -15.42 -24.35
C ALA A 166 -18.59 -14.12 -23.61
N LEU A 167 -19.62 -13.52 -23.01
CA LEU A 167 -19.53 -12.22 -22.32
C LEU A 167 -20.07 -12.36 -20.90
N VAL A 168 -19.38 -11.76 -19.93
CA VAL A 168 -19.95 -11.45 -18.61
C VAL A 168 -19.78 -9.97 -18.33
N LEU A 169 -20.90 -9.25 -18.25
CA LEU A 169 -20.95 -7.93 -17.63
C LEU A 169 -21.11 -8.09 -16.12
N SER A 170 -20.38 -7.26 -15.39
CA SER A 170 -20.45 -7.16 -13.93
C SER A 170 -21.84 -6.84 -13.35
N SER A 171 -22.75 -6.32 -14.16
CA SER A 171 -24.06 -5.79 -13.74
C SER A 171 -25.12 -6.00 -14.83
N GLN A 172 -26.40 -5.94 -14.49
CA GLN A 172 -27.48 -5.78 -15.46
C GLN A 172 -27.44 -4.38 -16.11
N LEU A 173 -28.08 -4.20 -17.27
CA LEU A 173 -28.04 -2.93 -18.02
C LEU A 173 -28.65 -1.74 -17.25
N ASN A 174 -29.53 -2.01 -16.30
CA ASN A 174 -30.15 -1.03 -15.39
C ASN A 174 -29.51 -0.99 -13.99
N GLN A 175 -28.34 -1.62 -13.82
CA GLN A 175 -27.56 -1.67 -12.58
C GLN A 175 -26.15 -1.08 -12.81
N TYR A 176 -25.47 -0.77 -11.72
CA TYR A 176 -24.09 -0.27 -11.72
C TYR A 176 -23.13 -1.35 -11.18
N SER A 177 -21.86 -1.31 -11.56
CA SER A 177 -20.82 -2.05 -10.81
C SER A 177 -20.39 -1.27 -9.57
N HIS A 178 -20.05 -1.98 -8.50
CA HIS A 178 -19.77 -1.39 -7.19
C HIS A 178 -18.46 -1.88 -6.58
N GLU A 179 -17.66 -0.92 -6.10
CA GLU A 179 -16.41 -1.16 -5.37
C GLU A 179 -16.67 -1.45 -3.88
N ALA A 180 -16.03 -2.51 -3.35
CA ALA A 180 -16.09 -2.89 -1.94
C ALA A 180 -14.73 -2.67 -1.26
N ALA A 181 -14.61 -1.58 -0.49
CA ALA A 181 -13.34 -1.18 0.12
C ALA A 181 -12.75 -2.25 1.06
N ALA A 182 -13.61 -2.96 1.82
CA ALA A 182 -13.24 -4.07 2.68
C ALA A 182 -12.58 -5.26 1.93
N LEU A 183 -12.88 -5.44 0.63
CA LEU A 183 -12.29 -6.48 -0.21
C LEU A 183 -11.07 -5.98 -1.00
N GLY A 184 -10.91 -4.65 -1.11
CA GLY A 184 -9.90 -4.03 -1.97
C GLY A 184 -10.04 -4.45 -3.44
N LYS A 185 -11.27 -4.48 -3.96
CA LYS A 185 -11.65 -4.85 -5.34
C LYS A 185 -13.09 -4.46 -5.68
N GLY A 186 -13.44 -4.51 -6.96
CA GLY A 186 -14.83 -4.56 -7.43
C GLY A 186 -15.57 -5.79 -6.87
N LEU A 187 -16.88 -5.67 -6.61
CA LEU A 187 -17.70 -6.79 -6.13
C LEU A 187 -17.78 -7.94 -7.15
N PHE A 188 -17.92 -7.62 -8.43
CA PHE A 188 -17.89 -8.62 -9.51
C PHE A 188 -16.54 -9.34 -9.53
N THR A 189 -15.44 -8.60 -9.48
CA THR A 189 -14.10 -9.19 -9.40
C THR A 189 -13.92 -10.05 -8.14
N ALA A 190 -14.48 -9.70 -6.99
CA ALA A 190 -14.49 -10.59 -5.82
C ALA A 190 -15.20 -11.92 -6.10
N ALA A 191 -16.45 -11.86 -6.59
CA ALA A 191 -17.25 -13.04 -6.92
C ALA A 191 -16.58 -13.93 -7.98
N LEU A 192 -15.97 -13.33 -9.00
CA LEU A 192 -15.19 -14.00 -10.06
C LEU A 192 -13.99 -14.76 -9.50
N LEU A 193 -13.21 -14.11 -8.62
CA LEU A 193 -12.05 -14.75 -8.00
C LEU A 193 -12.43 -15.81 -6.95
N GLU A 194 -13.63 -15.72 -6.37
CA GLU A 194 -14.20 -16.78 -5.53
C GLU A 194 -14.65 -17.98 -6.39
N ALA A 195 -15.36 -17.75 -7.51
CA ALA A 195 -15.77 -18.80 -8.45
C ALA A 195 -14.57 -19.59 -9.01
N LEU A 196 -13.55 -18.88 -9.50
CA LEU A 196 -12.34 -19.51 -10.06
C LEU A 196 -11.52 -20.26 -9.01
N ARG A 197 -11.60 -19.86 -7.74
CA ARG A 197 -11.03 -20.62 -6.62
C ARG A 197 -11.86 -21.85 -6.25
N TYR A 198 -13.18 -21.77 -6.37
CA TYR A 198 -14.08 -22.85 -5.99
C TYR A 198 -14.03 -24.02 -6.98
N TYR A 199 -14.08 -23.75 -8.29
CA TYR A 199 -14.07 -24.79 -9.32
C TYR A 199 -12.66 -25.16 -9.83
N HIS A 200 -11.62 -24.37 -9.55
CA HIS A 200 -10.27 -24.60 -10.06
C HIS A 200 -10.26 -24.92 -11.58
N THR A 201 -9.55 -25.96 -12.01
CA THR A 201 -9.47 -26.44 -13.41
C THR A 201 -10.78 -27.01 -13.96
N GLU A 202 -11.80 -27.22 -13.12
CA GLU A 202 -13.14 -27.69 -13.53
C GLU A 202 -14.10 -26.53 -13.87
N THR A 203 -13.61 -25.28 -13.89
CA THR A 203 -14.44 -24.12 -14.25
C THR A 203 -14.94 -24.21 -15.70
N THR A 204 -16.26 -24.16 -15.86
CA THR A 204 -16.98 -23.99 -17.14
C THR A 204 -17.71 -22.64 -17.16
N LEU A 205 -18.23 -22.22 -18.32
CA LEU A 205 -19.12 -21.05 -18.38
C LEU A 205 -20.44 -21.30 -17.62
N GLU A 206 -20.96 -22.54 -17.59
CA GLU A 206 -22.16 -22.91 -16.84
C GLU A 206 -21.96 -22.70 -15.33
N ASN A 207 -20.85 -23.21 -14.79
CA ASN A 207 -20.49 -23.10 -13.37
C ASN A 207 -20.19 -21.64 -12.97
N LEU A 208 -19.49 -20.89 -13.84
CA LEU A 208 -19.17 -19.49 -13.60
C LEU A 208 -20.42 -18.60 -13.59
N ASP A 209 -21.34 -18.80 -14.54
CA ASP A 209 -22.59 -18.03 -14.61
C ASP A 209 -23.48 -18.31 -13.40
N GLN A 210 -23.66 -19.58 -13.01
CA GLN A 210 -24.44 -19.92 -11.82
C GLN A 210 -23.85 -19.28 -10.56
N TYR A 211 -22.56 -19.48 -10.31
CA TYR A 211 -21.90 -18.98 -9.10
C TYR A 211 -21.97 -17.46 -9.02
N LEU A 212 -21.75 -16.74 -10.12
CA LEU A 212 -21.86 -15.28 -10.13
C LEU A 212 -23.30 -14.78 -9.91
N ARG A 213 -24.31 -15.49 -10.45
CA ARG A 213 -25.74 -15.13 -10.24
C ARG A 213 -26.18 -15.27 -8.80
N GLU A 214 -25.69 -16.27 -8.08
CA GLU A 214 -25.99 -16.50 -6.67
C GLU A 214 -25.14 -15.56 -5.78
N ARG A 215 -23.82 -15.55 -6.00
CA ARG A 215 -22.84 -14.94 -5.09
C ARG A 215 -22.71 -13.42 -5.22
N LEU A 216 -22.90 -12.83 -6.41
CA LEU A 216 -22.74 -11.38 -6.57
C LEU A 216 -23.86 -10.57 -5.91
N PRO A 217 -25.15 -10.96 -5.98
CA PRO A 217 -26.21 -10.37 -5.17
C PRO A 217 -25.99 -10.56 -3.66
N GLU A 218 -25.50 -11.73 -3.23
CA GLU A 218 -25.18 -12.01 -1.83
C GLU A 218 -24.05 -11.11 -1.32
N LEU A 219 -22.93 -11.03 -2.04
CA LEU A 219 -21.82 -10.12 -1.74
C LEU A 219 -22.24 -8.65 -1.75
N SER A 220 -23.17 -8.27 -2.63
CA SER A 220 -23.75 -6.92 -2.64
C SER A 220 -24.48 -6.62 -1.33
N GLN A 221 -25.29 -7.56 -0.84
CA GLN A 221 -26.00 -7.43 0.44
C GLN A 221 -25.01 -7.42 1.63
N HIS A 222 -24.06 -8.37 1.65
CA HIS A 222 -23.04 -8.50 2.69
C HIS A 222 -22.15 -7.24 2.83
N HIS A 223 -21.83 -6.58 1.72
CA HIS A 223 -21.07 -5.32 1.69
C HIS A 223 -21.95 -4.06 1.54
N TRP A 224 -23.25 -4.18 1.83
CA TRP A 224 -24.21 -3.08 1.91
C TRP A 224 -24.24 -2.16 0.68
N ARG A 225 -24.05 -2.75 -0.51
CA ARG A 225 -24.19 -2.09 -1.82
C ARG A 225 -25.59 -2.33 -2.39
N PRO A 226 -26.04 -1.48 -3.34
CA PRO A 226 -27.18 -1.83 -4.20
C PRO A 226 -26.95 -3.21 -4.84
N ILE A 227 -28.04 -3.96 -5.06
CA ILE A 227 -27.93 -5.33 -5.59
C ILE A 227 -27.34 -5.29 -7.00
N GLN A 228 -26.16 -5.88 -7.13
CA GLN A 228 -25.46 -6.11 -8.38
C GLN A 228 -25.70 -7.57 -8.81
N THR A 229 -26.07 -7.78 -10.06
CA THR A 229 -26.37 -9.09 -10.64
C THR A 229 -25.65 -9.17 -11.99
N PRO A 230 -24.88 -10.23 -12.31
CA PRO A 230 -24.18 -10.30 -13.58
C PRO A 230 -25.16 -10.37 -14.76
N LEU A 231 -24.72 -9.95 -15.93
CA LEU A 231 -25.41 -10.24 -17.20
C LEU A 231 -24.45 -11.04 -18.07
N THR A 232 -24.84 -12.27 -18.40
CA THR A 232 -23.99 -13.26 -19.07
C THR A 232 -24.59 -13.68 -20.40
N VAL A 233 -23.78 -13.64 -21.46
CA VAL A 233 -24.06 -14.23 -22.79
C VAL A 233 -23.21 -15.48 -22.93
N ILE A 234 -23.85 -16.63 -23.23
CA ILE A 234 -23.16 -17.88 -23.57
C ILE A 234 -23.64 -18.29 -24.97
N PRO A 235 -22.81 -18.14 -26.03
CA PRO A 235 -23.28 -18.17 -27.41
C PRO A 235 -23.72 -19.56 -27.90
N THR A 236 -23.22 -20.64 -27.30
CA THR A 236 -23.62 -22.02 -27.67
C THR A 236 -23.67 -22.96 -26.47
N GLN A 237 -24.49 -24.01 -26.56
CA GLN A 237 -24.49 -25.13 -25.59
C GLN A 237 -23.16 -25.90 -25.57
N LYS A 238 -22.39 -25.86 -26.67
CA LYS A 238 -21.01 -26.40 -26.75
C LYS A 238 -20.07 -25.58 -25.85
N ALA A 239 -20.09 -24.24 -25.99
CA ALA A 239 -19.28 -23.33 -25.17
C ALA A 239 -19.64 -23.42 -23.69
N ARG A 240 -20.94 -23.53 -23.35
CA ARG A 240 -21.45 -23.61 -21.98
C ARG A 240 -20.71 -24.63 -21.09
N ARG A 241 -20.42 -25.81 -21.65
CA ARG A 241 -19.83 -26.96 -20.93
C ARG A 241 -18.34 -27.16 -21.16
N GLN A 242 -17.69 -26.30 -21.93
CA GLN A 242 -16.24 -26.37 -22.10
C GLN A 242 -15.54 -25.82 -20.85
N LEU A 243 -14.42 -26.46 -20.49
CA LEU A 243 -13.50 -25.93 -19.48
C LEU A 243 -12.87 -24.64 -20.01
N ILE A 244 -12.91 -23.58 -19.21
CA ILE A 244 -12.39 -22.24 -19.57
C ILE A 244 -10.94 -22.00 -19.13
N LEU A 245 -10.39 -22.93 -18.34
CA LEU A 245 -9.00 -22.96 -17.88
C LEU A 245 -8.27 -24.20 -18.43
N PRO A 246 -6.94 -24.16 -18.62
CA PRO A 246 -6.18 -25.26 -19.20
C PRO A 246 -6.16 -26.49 -18.28
N SER A 247 -6.52 -27.66 -18.83
CA SER A 247 -6.37 -28.95 -18.15
C SER A 247 -4.91 -29.42 -18.21
N VAL A 248 -4.30 -29.69 -17.05
CA VAL A 248 -2.87 -30.03 -16.97
C VAL A 248 -2.62 -31.49 -17.40
N ASN A 249 -2.44 -31.72 -18.71
CA ASN A 249 -2.06 -33.01 -19.27
C ASN A 249 -0.57 -33.33 -18.98
N PHE A 250 -0.30 -33.78 -17.76
CA PHE A 250 1.04 -34.04 -17.22
C PHE A 250 1.89 -35.07 -18.01
N LEU A 251 1.29 -35.84 -18.92
CA LEU A 251 1.95 -36.89 -19.71
C LEU A 251 2.54 -36.41 -21.05
N ALA A 252 2.33 -35.15 -21.45
CA ALA A 252 2.84 -34.64 -22.73
C ALA A 252 4.31 -34.20 -22.67
N GLN A 253 4.77 -33.66 -21.54
CA GLN A 253 6.02 -32.89 -21.48
C GLN A 253 7.30 -33.72 -21.44
N GLU A 254 7.27 -34.96 -20.94
CA GLU A 254 8.46 -35.82 -20.89
C GLU A 254 8.88 -36.37 -22.26
N ARG A 255 7.93 -36.56 -23.20
CA ARG A 255 8.23 -37.18 -24.51
C ARG A 255 8.97 -36.26 -25.49
N THR A 256 8.92 -34.94 -25.29
CA THR A 256 9.66 -33.98 -26.12
C THR A 256 11.06 -33.66 -25.59
N GLY A 257 11.37 -33.96 -24.33
CA GLY A 257 12.68 -33.63 -23.73
C GLY A 257 13.82 -34.58 -24.10
N ILE A 258 13.52 -35.86 -24.38
CA ILE A 258 14.53 -36.93 -24.41
C ILE A 258 15.25 -37.06 -25.78
N ILE A 259 14.63 -36.63 -26.88
CA ILE A 259 15.17 -36.84 -28.25
C ILE A 259 16.21 -35.76 -28.64
N ALA A 260 16.31 -34.65 -27.91
CA ALA A 260 17.11 -33.49 -28.33
C ALA A 260 18.62 -33.57 -28.05
N ASN A 261 19.09 -34.40 -27.10
CA ASN A 261 20.43 -34.29 -26.51
C ASN A 261 21.21 -35.61 -26.36
N SER A 262 21.35 -36.39 -27.43
CA SER A 262 22.37 -37.46 -27.49
C SER A 262 22.80 -37.84 -28.92
N LYS A 263 23.55 -36.97 -29.59
CA LYS A 263 24.28 -37.32 -30.83
C LYS A 263 25.78 -37.12 -30.67
N LEU A 264 26.40 -37.98 -29.86
CA LEU A 264 27.85 -38.06 -29.70
C LEU A 264 28.27 -39.53 -29.55
N ASP A 265 28.79 -40.03 -30.67
CA ASP A 265 29.77 -41.11 -30.87
C ASP A 265 29.88 -42.25 -29.84
N LEU A 266 29.55 -43.47 -30.28
CA LEU A 266 29.99 -44.72 -29.68
C LEU A 266 30.40 -45.68 -30.81
N GLN A 267 31.70 -45.99 -30.86
CA GLN A 267 32.27 -46.91 -31.85
C GLN A 267 32.11 -48.37 -31.41
N GLU A 268 31.87 -49.19 -32.43
CA GLU A 268 31.79 -50.65 -32.44
C GLU A 268 32.89 -51.38 -31.64
N ILE A 269 32.51 -52.11 -30.58
CA ILE A 269 33.23 -53.28 -30.07
C ILE A 269 32.22 -54.41 -29.83
N ARG A 270 32.67 -55.66 -30.01
CA ARG A 270 31.87 -56.86 -30.28
C ARG A 270 32.30 -58.03 -29.37
N GLY A 271 31.33 -58.83 -28.91
CA GLY A 271 31.52 -60.01 -28.05
C GLY A 271 30.39 -60.07 -27.00
N GLU A 272 29.38 -60.94 -27.03
CA GLU A 272 29.28 -62.42 -27.16
C GLU A 272 29.15 -63.14 -25.81
N ASP A 273 28.59 -64.37 -25.85
CA ASP A 273 28.40 -65.34 -24.76
C ASP A 273 27.42 -65.00 -23.61
N TYR A 274 26.17 -65.47 -23.77
CA TYR A 274 25.30 -65.95 -22.69
C TYR A 274 25.28 -67.49 -22.68
N PRO A 275 25.03 -68.13 -21.53
CA PRO A 275 24.09 -69.26 -21.53
C PRO A 275 23.07 -69.30 -20.38
N ASN A 276 21.95 -69.96 -20.71
CA ASN A 276 20.77 -70.36 -19.91
C ASN A 276 21.07 -70.93 -18.49
N GLY A 277 20.16 -70.98 -17.53
CA GLY A 277 18.71 -70.65 -17.43
C GLY A 277 18.30 -70.50 -15.94
N THR A 278 17.06 -70.26 -15.50
CA THR A 278 15.73 -70.72 -16.00
C THR A 278 14.60 -69.82 -15.45
N THR A 279 13.46 -69.75 -16.13
CA THR A 279 12.16 -69.15 -15.71
C THR A 279 11.01 -70.08 -16.18
N PRO A 280 9.69 -69.83 -15.96
CA PRO A 280 8.94 -68.80 -15.19
C PRO A 280 8.07 -69.50 -14.07
N PRO A 281 6.91 -69.02 -13.52
CA PRO A 281 6.10 -67.83 -13.82
C PRO A 281 5.56 -66.97 -12.66
N LEU A 282 4.90 -65.88 -13.06
CA LEU A 282 4.09 -64.95 -12.24
C LEU A 282 2.66 -65.48 -12.02
N GLN A 283 2.00 -65.11 -10.92
CA GLN A 283 0.88 -64.13 -10.92
C GLN A 283 0.34 -63.87 -9.49
N ASP A 284 -0.43 -62.79 -9.34
CA ASP A 284 -0.82 -62.17 -8.07
C ASP A 284 -1.92 -62.91 -7.28
N ILE A 285 -2.08 -62.58 -5.98
CA ILE A 285 -3.35 -62.25 -5.28
C ILE A 285 -3.07 -61.75 -3.84
N VAL A 286 -4.06 -61.11 -3.21
CA VAL A 286 -3.94 -60.17 -2.05
C VAL A 286 -4.53 -60.77 -0.75
N VAL A 287 -4.28 -60.14 0.42
CA VAL A 287 -5.14 -60.00 1.64
C VAL A 287 -4.54 -60.44 3.01
N SER A 288 -3.95 -59.46 3.73
CA SER A 288 -4.20 -59.10 5.16
C SER A 288 -3.72 -60.04 6.34
N PRO A 289 -4.10 -59.86 7.64
CA PRO A 289 -3.17 -59.26 8.64
C PRO A 289 -3.18 -59.92 10.07
N LEU A 290 -2.83 -59.14 11.13
CA LEU A 290 -2.96 -59.33 12.61
C LEU A 290 -1.63 -59.60 13.39
N GLY A 291 -1.51 -59.28 14.70
CA GLY A 291 -2.55 -58.85 15.66
C GLY A 291 -2.08 -57.99 16.87
N LEU A 292 -2.93 -57.87 17.91
CA LEU A 292 -2.84 -56.89 19.03
C LEU A 292 -2.66 -57.54 20.42
N ASN A 293 -2.23 -56.73 21.41
CA ASN A 293 -2.80 -56.60 22.78
C ASN A 293 -2.07 -55.47 23.55
N THR A 294 -2.69 -54.33 23.92
CA THR A 294 -3.60 -53.99 25.06
C THR A 294 -2.93 -53.66 26.41
N SER A 295 -3.41 -52.58 27.07
CA SER A 295 -2.87 -51.85 28.25
C SER A 295 -3.44 -52.37 29.61
N PRO A 296 -3.37 -51.67 30.78
CA PRO A 296 -2.63 -50.46 31.24
C PRO A 296 -1.97 -50.58 32.66
N ILE A 297 -1.42 -49.49 33.25
CA ILE A 297 -1.36 -49.24 34.73
C ILE A 297 -0.99 -47.77 35.09
N ASN A 298 -1.22 -47.37 36.36
CA ASN A 298 -1.42 -46.00 36.89
C ASN A 298 -0.22 -45.27 37.58
N THR A 299 -0.23 -43.93 37.54
CA THR A 299 0.22 -42.94 38.59
C THR A 299 1.72 -42.86 38.99
N THR A 300 2.30 -41.83 39.64
CA THR A 300 1.81 -40.61 40.37
C THR A 300 2.66 -39.31 40.14
N ASN A 301 1.98 -38.16 40.04
CA ASN A 301 2.22 -36.81 40.62
C ASN A 301 3.61 -36.21 41.02
N ASN A 302 3.74 -34.90 40.72
CA ASN A 302 4.23 -33.76 41.55
C ASN A 302 5.72 -33.28 41.63
N SER A 303 6.00 -32.21 40.87
CA SER A 303 6.45 -30.84 41.30
C SER A 303 7.74 -30.56 42.12
N HIS A 304 8.67 -29.79 41.52
CA HIS A 304 9.37 -28.54 42.00
C HIS A 304 10.10 -28.46 43.39
N PRO A 305 11.00 -27.48 43.66
CA PRO A 305 12.09 -26.88 42.84
C PRO A 305 13.39 -26.53 43.67
N ALA A 306 14.29 -25.67 43.11
CA ALA A 306 15.11 -24.61 43.77
C ALA A 306 16.64 -24.78 44.10
N THR A 307 17.42 -23.74 43.71
CA THR A 307 18.66 -23.13 44.34
C THR A 307 19.91 -24.00 44.62
N SER A 308 21.19 -23.55 44.61
CA SER A 308 21.83 -22.22 44.88
C SER A 308 23.25 -22.06 44.23
N LYS A 309 23.99 -20.97 44.58
CA LYS A 309 25.43 -20.66 44.24
C LYS A 309 26.37 -21.00 45.45
N PRO A 310 27.67 -20.58 45.61
CA PRO A 310 28.62 -19.82 44.75
C PRO A 310 30.15 -20.19 44.77
N GLY A 311 30.96 -19.51 43.90
CA GLY A 311 32.42 -19.28 44.06
C GLY A 311 33.37 -20.05 43.12
N ALA A 312 34.66 -19.71 42.91
CA ALA A 312 35.37 -18.41 43.03
C ALA A 312 36.80 -18.48 42.37
N MET A 313 37.37 -17.33 42.00
CA MET A 313 38.80 -17.06 41.71
C MET A 313 39.44 -17.51 40.36
N VAL A 314 40.61 -16.92 40.08
CA VAL A 314 41.46 -16.85 38.84
C VAL A 314 42.93 -16.71 39.34
N PRO A 315 44.04 -16.76 38.54
CA PRO A 315 44.17 -16.78 37.07
C PRO A 315 45.23 -17.74 36.47
N SER A 316 45.37 -17.75 35.13
CA SER A 316 46.66 -17.88 34.40
C SER A 316 46.50 -17.59 32.90
N THR A 317 47.58 -17.14 32.24
CA THR A 317 47.66 -16.81 30.80
C THR A 317 48.60 -17.77 30.05
N ASP A 318 48.22 -18.24 28.86
CA ASP A 318 48.94 -17.92 27.61
C ASP A 318 48.06 -18.18 26.36
N LYS A 319 48.62 -18.06 25.14
CA LYS A 319 47.92 -17.76 23.89
C LYS A 319 47.37 -18.97 23.10
N SER A 320 46.31 -18.66 22.35
CA SER A 320 46.03 -19.09 20.96
C SER A 320 45.96 -20.57 20.59
N GLN A 321 44.73 -21.05 20.36
CA GLN A 321 44.34 -21.67 19.08
C GLN A 321 42.83 -21.43 18.84
N LEU A 322 42.44 -21.05 17.62
CA LEU A 322 41.06 -20.65 17.29
C LEU A 322 40.26 -21.83 16.70
N GLY A 323 39.97 -22.84 17.52
CA GLY A 323 39.15 -23.99 17.12
C GLY A 323 37.69 -23.61 16.91
N LEU A 324 37.19 -23.68 15.67
CA LEU A 324 35.87 -23.15 15.27
C LEU A 324 34.70 -24.13 15.49
N ASP A 325 34.92 -25.23 16.22
CA ASP A 325 34.05 -26.40 16.27
C ASP A 325 33.20 -26.50 17.56
N LYS A 326 32.33 -25.50 17.80
CA LYS A 326 31.17 -25.56 18.72
C LYS A 326 30.25 -24.32 18.64
N LEU A 327 29.49 -24.18 17.54
CA LEU A 327 28.39 -23.21 17.44
C LEU A 327 27.05 -23.88 17.03
N PRO A 328 25.88 -23.43 17.57
CA PRO A 328 24.57 -23.97 17.22
C PRO A 328 24.20 -23.84 15.73
N TRP A 329 23.41 -24.79 15.23
CA TRP A 329 23.15 -24.97 13.80
C TRP A 329 22.33 -23.87 13.13
N TRP A 330 21.53 -23.10 13.89
CA TRP A 330 20.60 -22.09 13.36
C TRP A 330 21.23 -20.71 13.07
N GLN A 331 22.53 -20.51 13.29
CA GLN A 331 23.24 -19.25 12.99
C GLN A 331 24.16 -19.31 11.77
N LYS A 332 24.12 -20.39 10.97
CA LYS A 332 25.10 -20.62 9.89
C LYS A 332 24.91 -19.91 8.52
N PRO A 333 23.79 -19.23 8.17
CA PRO A 333 23.65 -18.57 6.86
C PRO A 333 23.75 -17.03 6.84
N LEU A 334 24.44 -16.37 7.79
CA LEU A 334 24.64 -14.90 7.77
C LEU A 334 26.07 -14.41 7.48
N PHE A 335 27.08 -15.29 7.46
CA PHE A 335 28.49 -14.90 7.37
C PHE A 335 29.14 -14.99 5.97
N LEU A 336 28.36 -15.25 4.91
CA LEU A 336 28.85 -15.27 3.52
C LEU A 336 28.46 -14.03 2.70
N TRP A 337 27.50 -13.21 3.16
CA TRP A 337 27.08 -11.99 2.45
C TRP A 337 27.88 -10.73 2.82
N THR A 338 28.61 -10.76 3.95
CA THR A 338 29.31 -9.59 4.51
C THR A 338 30.63 -9.22 3.81
N LEU A 339 31.18 -10.10 2.96
CA LEU A 339 32.40 -9.84 2.19
C LEU A 339 32.17 -9.52 0.70
N GLY A 340 31.00 -9.86 0.13
CA GLY A 340 30.70 -9.55 -1.27
C GLY A 340 30.30 -8.09 -1.54
N ILE A 341 29.56 -7.49 -0.60
CA ILE A 341 28.91 -6.18 -0.82
C ILE A 341 29.91 -5.01 -0.78
N LEU A 342 31.03 -5.13 -0.03
CA LEU A 342 32.01 -4.05 0.12
C LEU A 342 32.82 -3.79 -1.16
N GLY A 343 32.92 -4.76 -2.07
CA GLY A 343 33.67 -4.62 -3.32
C GLY A 343 32.97 -3.78 -4.39
N LEU A 344 31.65 -3.90 -4.53
CA LEU A 344 30.89 -3.23 -5.60
C LEU A 344 30.66 -1.74 -5.35
N VAL A 345 30.53 -1.32 -4.08
CA VAL A 345 30.28 0.09 -3.71
C VAL A 345 31.45 1.01 -4.12
N LEU A 346 32.69 0.50 -4.12
CA LEU A 346 33.88 1.28 -4.48
C LEU A 346 34.06 1.50 -5.99
N ILE A 347 33.36 0.74 -6.85
CA ILE A 347 33.45 0.88 -8.31
C ILE A 347 32.52 2.00 -8.82
N VAL A 348 31.33 2.14 -8.25
CA VAL A 348 30.32 3.14 -8.67
C VAL A 348 30.78 4.59 -8.44
N ILE A 349 31.62 4.82 -7.42
CA ILE A 349 32.09 6.16 -7.01
C ILE A 349 33.07 6.80 -8.03
N ARG A 350 33.54 6.06 -9.05
CA ARG A 350 34.50 6.58 -10.06
C ARG A 350 33.92 6.94 -11.43
N VAL A 351 32.62 6.78 -11.67
CA VAL A 351 32.03 6.94 -13.03
C VAL A 351 31.17 8.20 -13.19
N VAL A 352 30.74 8.85 -12.10
CA VAL A 352 29.90 10.06 -12.16
C VAL A 352 30.54 11.21 -11.37
N LEU A 353 31.40 11.97 -12.06
CA LEU A 353 31.67 13.42 -11.93
C LEU A 353 33.08 13.76 -12.47
N PRO A 354 33.22 14.21 -13.73
CA PRO A 354 34.42 14.91 -14.16
C PRO A 354 34.47 16.33 -13.57
N ILE A 355 35.68 16.67 -13.12
CA ILE A 355 36.12 17.93 -12.50
C ILE A 355 35.71 19.17 -13.34
N GLN A 356 35.37 20.25 -12.63
CA GLN A 356 35.10 21.57 -13.20
C GLN A 356 36.39 22.39 -13.29
N ASP A 357 37.05 22.37 -14.45
CA ASP A 357 38.21 23.25 -14.71
C ASP A 357 37.77 24.68 -15.06
N ASN A 358 38.61 25.64 -14.68
CA ASN A 358 38.36 27.08 -14.79
C ASN A 358 39.46 27.75 -15.64
N ASN A 359 39.08 28.43 -16.72
CA ASN A 359 39.98 29.36 -17.43
C ASN A 359 39.19 30.44 -18.19
N ASN A 360 39.79 31.61 -18.33
CA ASN A 360 39.18 32.80 -18.93
C ASN A 360 39.45 32.89 -20.44
N SER A 361 38.63 33.68 -21.16
CA SER A 361 39.04 34.90 -21.89
C SER A 361 38.29 35.14 -23.21
N GLU A 362 37.75 36.36 -23.35
CA GLU A 362 37.61 37.15 -24.59
C GLU A 362 36.67 36.63 -25.72
N GLN A 363 36.05 37.45 -26.59
CA GLN A 363 35.75 38.90 -26.57
C GLN A 363 34.56 39.23 -27.53
N LEU A 364 34.14 40.51 -27.52
CA LEU A 364 33.09 41.24 -28.27
C LEU A 364 31.80 41.50 -27.44
N VAL A 365 31.43 42.74 -27.08
CA VAL A 365 31.10 43.95 -27.89
C VAL A 365 29.74 43.73 -28.60
N GLN A 366 28.68 44.53 -28.39
CA GLN A 366 28.61 45.98 -28.13
C GLN A 366 27.30 46.40 -27.38
N THR A 367 27.32 47.52 -26.63
CA THR A 367 26.27 48.58 -26.44
C THR A 367 24.75 48.24 -26.40
N THR A 368 23.87 48.82 -25.56
CA THR A 368 23.97 50.00 -24.65
C THR A 368 22.83 50.04 -23.60
N ASN A 369 22.98 50.93 -22.61
CA ASN A 369 21.95 51.48 -21.69
C ASN A 369 20.60 51.79 -22.40
N SER A 370 19.43 51.87 -21.76
CA SER A 370 19.06 52.43 -20.44
C SER A 370 17.68 51.88 -20.00
N GLY A 371 17.13 52.08 -18.79
CA GLY A 371 17.58 52.78 -17.57
C GLY A 371 16.44 52.89 -16.54
N GLU A 372 16.80 53.11 -15.28
CA GLU A 372 15.98 53.62 -14.14
C GLU A 372 14.69 52.88 -13.68
N VAL A 373 14.83 52.30 -12.47
CA VAL A 373 13.81 52.01 -11.42
C VAL A 373 13.34 53.32 -10.73
N PRO A 374 12.49 53.39 -9.65
CA PRO A 374 11.73 52.35 -8.89
C PRO A 374 10.29 52.75 -8.44
N VAL A 375 9.71 51.97 -7.49
CA VAL A 375 8.81 52.36 -6.35
C VAL A 375 7.29 52.06 -6.42
N ALA A 376 6.79 51.52 -5.28
CA ALA A 376 5.42 51.55 -4.69
C ALA A 376 4.26 50.64 -5.16
N SER A 377 3.85 49.77 -4.23
CA SER A 377 2.43 49.41 -3.91
C SER A 377 1.70 50.62 -3.28
N PRO A 378 0.34 50.71 -3.21
CA PRO A 378 -0.59 49.59 -2.93
C PRO A 378 -1.98 49.62 -3.63
N ALA A 379 -2.81 48.62 -3.28
CA ALA A 379 -4.27 48.57 -3.49
C ALA A 379 -5.02 49.30 -2.33
N PRO A 380 -6.38 49.37 -2.27
CA PRO A 380 -7.44 48.86 -3.17
C PRO A 380 -8.54 49.90 -3.51
N THR A 381 -9.67 49.49 -4.12
CA THR A 381 -11.09 49.80 -3.69
C THR A 381 -12.13 49.41 -4.78
N ASN A 382 -13.39 49.17 -4.37
CA ASN A 382 -14.55 48.80 -5.19
C ASN A 382 -15.14 49.95 -6.05
N LEU A 383 -15.93 49.62 -7.08
CA LEU A 383 -17.34 50.04 -7.32
C LEU A 383 -17.87 49.24 -8.55
N ALA A 384 -18.98 48.49 -8.47
CA ALA A 384 -20.39 48.88 -8.66
C ALA A 384 -20.87 48.98 -10.13
N SER A 385 -22.03 48.38 -10.42
CA SER A 385 -22.67 48.29 -11.76
C SER A 385 -23.43 49.58 -12.16
N PRO A 386 -23.92 49.68 -13.42
CA PRO A 386 -25.34 49.34 -13.65
C PRO A 386 -25.66 48.66 -15.01
N ASN A 387 -26.93 48.30 -15.18
CA ASN A 387 -27.53 47.67 -16.36
C ASN A 387 -28.50 48.64 -17.08
N PRO A 388 -28.83 48.43 -18.38
CA PRO A 388 -30.10 48.88 -18.95
C PRO A 388 -30.88 47.77 -19.70
N ALA A 389 -32.20 47.89 -19.79
CA ALA A 389 -33.07 46.93 -20.51
C ALA A 389 -34.37 47.58 -21.03
N VAL A 390 -34.88 47.15 -22.20
CA VAL A 390 -36.19 47.55 -22.79
C VAL A 390 -36.81 46.42 -23.64
N ALA A 391 -38.10 46.11 -23.38
CA ALA A 391 -39.18 45.43 -24.17
C ALA A 391 -38.85 44.52 -25.40
N ALA A 392 -39.33 43.27 -25.55
CA ALA A 392 -40.73 42.70 -25.54
C ALA A 392 -41.56 43.08 -26.80
N SER A 393 -42.40 42.25 -27.47
CA SER A 393 -43.01 40.90 -27.27
C SER A 393 -43.47 40.34 -28.68
N PRO A 394 -44.26 39.24 -28.92
CA PRO A 394 -45.16 38.42 -28.07
C PRO A 394 -45.07 36.86 -28.30
N THR A 395 -46.20 36.13 -28.25
CA THR A 395 -46.42 34.65 -28.25
C THR A 395 -47.05 34.10 -29.56
N PRO A 396 -47.02 32.76 -29.84
CA PRO A 396 -48.17 31.91 -29.47
C PRO A 396 -47.89 30.44 -29.01
N ASN A 397 -48.67 30.08 -27.99
CA ASN A 397 -49.15 28.77 -27.50
C ASN A 397 -49.02 27.49 -28.35
N VAL A 398 -48.57 26.40 -27.72
CA VAL A 398 -49.12 25.03 -27.89
C VAL A 398 -49.27 24.41 -26.49
N GLN A 399 -50.43 23.80 -26.22
CA GLN A 399 -50.68 22.96 -25.04
C GLN A 399 -50.74 21.50 -25.49
N GLU A 400 -50.10 20.59 -24.76
CA GLU A 400 -50.49 19.18 -24.77
C GLU A 400 -50.25 18.52 -23.41
N GLN A 401 -50.81 17.32 -23.19
CA GLN A 401 -51.32 16.92 -21.87
C GLN A 401 -50.47 15.85 -21.16
N THR A 402 -50.17 16.07 -19.88
CA THR A 402 -49.78 15.02 -18.90
C THR A 402 -50.42 15.28 -17.53
N SER A 403 -51.74 15.42 -17.51
CA SER A 403 -52.52 15.66 -16.29
C SER A 403 -52.89 14.35 -15.58
N ALA A 404 -51.92 13.69 -14.95
CA ALA A 404 -52.15 12.58 -14.01
C ALA A 404 -51.09 12.56 -12.89
N GLN A 405 -51.53 12.38 -11.64
CA GLN A 405 -50.73 12.27 -10.40
C GLN A 405 -50.23 13.58 -9.72
N LYS A 406 -51.16 14.29 -9.08
CA LYS A 406 -50.89 15.07 -7.85
C LYS A 406 -52.17 15.15 -6.99
N LEU A 407 -52.02 15.36 -5.67
CA LEU A 407 -53.02 15.13 -4.60
C LEU A 407 -53.20 13.61 -4.34
N VAL A 408 -53.17 13.08 -3.11
CA VAL A 408 -53.06 13.62 -1.74
C VAL A 408 -51.97 12.78 -1.02
N SER A 409 -51.00 13.32 -0.27
CA SER A 409 -51.20 13.97 1.03
C SER A 409 -50.12 15.00 1.39
N ALA A 410 -50.43 15.87 2.36
CA ALA A 410 -49.57 16.96 2.80
C ALA A 410 -48.97 16.69 4.18
N ASN A 411 -47.73 16.18 4.19
CA ASN A 411 -46.79 16.34 5.31
C ASN A 411 -45.37 16.25 4.72
N PRO A 412 -44.45 17.17 5.01
CA PRO A 412 -43.08 17.10 4.49
C PRO A 412 -42.36 15.92 5.16
N ASN A 413 -42.32 14.78 4.47
CA ASN A 413 -41.81 13.54 5.04
C ASN A 413 -40.29 13.66 5.31
N PRO A 414 -39.83 13.58 6.58
CA PRO A 414 -38.41 13.69 6.92
C PRO A 414 -37.53 12.68 6.18
N LEU A 415 -38.07 11.50 5.85
CA LEU A 415 -37.35 10.45 5.11
C LEU A 415 -37.15 10.80 3.63
N VAL A 416 -37.99 11.65 3.03
CA VAL A 416 -37.84 12.10 1.64
C VAL A 416 -36.76 13.17 1.54
N GLU A 417 -36.73 14.11 2.50
CA GLU A 417 -35.67 15.11 2.60
C GLU A 417 -34.31 14.44 2.87
N ALA A 418 -34.25 13.50 3.81
CA ALA A 418 -33.06 12.69 4.07
C ALA A 418 -32.60 11.88 2.84
N LYS A 419 -33.53 11.30 2.07
CA LYS A 419 -33.22 10.56 0.83
C LYS A 419 -32.68 11.46 -0.28
N GLY A 420 -33.10 12.73 -0.34
CA GLY A 420 -32.55 13.73 -1.26
C GLY A 420 -31.11 14.16 -1.00
N MET A 421 -30.52 13.84 0.17
CA MET A 421 -29.15 14.25 0.51
C MET A 421 -28.06 13.21 0.18
N MET A 422 -28.42 11.99 -0.25
CA MET A 422 -27.51 10.82 -0.22
C MET A 422 -26.47 10.69 -1.36
N GLU A 423 -26.13 11.76 -2.08
CA GLU A 423 -25.07 11.71 -3.11
C GLU A 423 -23.63 11.87 -2.56
N SER A 424 -23.46 11.97 -1.23
CA SER A 424 -22.20 12.39 -0.60
C SER A 424 -21.52 11.30 0.24
N SER A 425 -20.22 11.07 0.03
CA SER A 425 -19.38 10.12 0.78
C SER A 425 -18.97 10.59 2.20
N GLN A 426 -19.78 11.46 2.81
CA GLN A 426 -19.50 12.10 4.10
C GLN A 426 -20.42 11.53 5.19
N ALA A 427 -19.82 10.98 6.26
CA ALA A 427 -20.57 10.45 7.42
C ALA A 427 -21.49 11.48 8.08
N SER A 428 -21.20 12.78 7.96
CA SER A 428 -22.06 13.89 8.42
C SER A 428 -23.43 13.93 7.73
N VAL A 429 -23.53 13.54 6.46
CA VAL A 429 -24.83 13.49 5.75
C VAL A 429 -25.71 12.40 6.33
N PHE A 430 -25.15 11.23 6.57
CA PHE A 430 -25.85 10.12 7.24
C PHE A 430 -26.19 10.44 8.70
N SER A 431 -25.31 11.15 9.43
CA SER A 431 -25.62 11.66 10.77
C SER A 431 -26.85 12.57 10.75
N ASN A 432 -26.89 13.54 9.83
CA ASN A 432 -28.02 14.46 9.67
C ASN A 432 -29.31 13.73 9.27
N ALA A 433 -29.21 12.70 8.41
CA ALA A 433 -30.34 11.86 8.01
C ALA A 433 -30.92 11.10 9.21
N ILE A 434 -30.07 10.51 10.06
CA ILE A 434 -30.49 9.84 11.31
C ILE A 434 -31.14 10.85 12.26
N ASP A 435 -30.53 12.03 12.46
CA ASP A 435 -31.12 13.11 13.28
C ASP A 435 -32.47 13.62 12.75
N MET A 436 -32.77 13.39 11.46
CA MET A 436 -34.08 13.65 10.89
C MET A 436 -35.06 12.49 11.10
N ALA A 437 -34.65 11.23 10.89
CA ALA A 437 -35.51 10.06 11.11
C ALA A 437 -35.86 9.83 12.59
N ARG A 438 -34.96 10.21 13.52
CA ARG A 438 -35.18 10.24 14.98
C ARG A 438 -36.40 11.07 15.43
N LYS A 439 -36.96 11.91 14.54
CA LYS A 439 -38.14 12.75 14.81
C LYS A 439 -39.47 12.03 14.55
N VAL A 440 -39.44 10.87 13.89
CA VAL A 440 -40.62 10.04 13.62
C VAL A 440 -41.05 9.35 14.92
N GLN A 441 -42.31 9.53 15.33
CA GLN A 441 -42.84 9.04 16.60
C GLN A 441 -43.25 7.57 16.52
N PRO A 442 -43.27 6.80 17.64
CA PRO A 442 -43.60 5.37 17.65
C PRO A 442 -44.99 4.98 17.12
N ASP A 443 -45.93 5.93 17.05
CA ASP A 443 -47.28 5.79 16.52
C ASP A 443 -47.42 6.16 15.03
N ASP A 444 -46.37 6.72 14.41
CA ASP A 444 -46.34 7.01 12.97
C ASP A 444 -46.22 5.70 12.16
N PRO A 445 -47.04 5.47 11.11
CA PRO A 445 -46.92 4.31 10.22
C PRO A 445 -45.52 4.12 9.59
N LEU A 446 -44.72 5.18 9.49
CA LEU A 446 -43.35 5.17 8.98
C LEU A 446 -42.29 4.86 10.05
N TYR A 447 -42.65 4.72 11.32
CA TYR A 447 -41.69 4.51 12.42
C TYR A 447 -40.78 3.29 12.19
N GLN A 448 -41.36 2.16 11.73
CA GLN A 448 -40.58 0.95 11.43
C GLN A 448 -39.57 1.19 10.31
N GLN A 449 -39.93 1.96 9.28
CA GLN A 449 -39.01 2.36 8.21
C GLN A 449 -37.94 3.33 8.73
N ALA A 450 -38.30 4.26 9.62
CA ALA A 450 -37.36 5.20 10.22
C ALA A 450 -36.30 4.47 11.07
N GLN A 451 -36.69 3.49 11.88
CA GLN A 451 -35.74 2.67 12.65
C GLN A 451 -34.82 1.83 11.73
N GLN A 452 -35.35 1.24 10.66
CA GLN A 452 -34.55 0.51 9.66
C GLN A 452 -33.57 1.43 8.92
N ASP A 453 -34.02 2.63 8.50
CA ASP A 453 -33.17 3.63 7.86
C ASP A 453 -32.07 4.13 8.84
N ILE A 454 -32.37 4.28 10.14
CA ILE A 454 -31.40 4.62 11.19
C ILE A 454 -30.29 3.57 11.34
N SER A 455 -30.62 2.28 11.47
CA SER A 455 -29.62 1.20 11.51
C SER A 455 -28.79 1.16 10.23
N ARG A 456 -29.44 1.26 9.06
CA ARG A 456 -28.76 1.25 7.75
C ARG A 456 -27.77 2.41 7.60
N TRP A 457 -28.17 3.62 7.97
CA TRP A 457 -27.28 4.78 7.91
C TRP A 457 -26.16 4.71 8.95
N SER A 458 -26.42 4.17 10.15
CA SER A 458 -25.39 3.92 11.16
C SER A 458 -24.31 2.96 10.66
N ARG A 459 -24.70 1.86 9.99
CA ARG A 459 -23.78 0.93 9.31
C ARG A 459 -22.94 1.64 8.24
N VAL A 460 -23.57 2.42 7.36
CA VAL A 460 -22.85 3.18 6.31
C VAL A 460 -21.85 4.18 6.91
N MET A 461 -22.18 4.83 8.02
CA MET A 461 -21.23 5.71 8.73
C MET A 461 -20.02 4.96 9.28
N MET A 462 -20.21 3.72 9.74
CA MET A 462 -19.11 2.86 10.17
C MET A 462 -18.24 2.43 9.00
N ASP A 463 -18.84 2.03 7.87
CA ASP A 463 -18.10 1.65 6.66
C ASP A 463 -17.29 2.84 6.09
N ILE A 464 -17.82 4.07 6.19
CA ILE A 464 -17.08 5.30 5.88
C ILE A 464 -15.91 5.52 6.85
N ALA A 465 -16.08 5.20 8.13
CA ALA A 465 -14.99 5.26 9.11
C ALA A 465 -13.89 4.24 8.81
N GLU A 466 -14.26 2.97 8.54
CA GLU A 466 -13.32 1.91 8.18
C GLU A 466 -12.56 2.21 6.88
N GLY A 467 -13.26 2.66 5.84
CA GLY A 467 -12.64 3.04 4.56
C GLY A 467 -11.64 4.21 4.70
N ARG A 468 -11.87 5.13 5.64
CA ARG A 468 -10.88 6.18 6.01
C ARG A 468 -9.68 5.60 6.75
N ALA A 469 -9.89 4.63 7.64
CA ALA A 469 -8.80 3.97 8.37
C ALA A 469 -7.90 3.14 7.43
N GLN A 470 -8.49 2.37 6.52
CA GLN A 470 -7.79 1.63 5.45
C GLN A 470 -6.94 2.56 4.59
N LYS A 471 -7.49 3.74 4.21
CA LYS A 471 -6.76 4.82 3.51
C LYS A 471 -5.77 5.58 4.42
N LYS A 472 -5.37 5.01 5.56
CA LYS A 472 -4.41 5.51 6.57
C LYS A 472 -4.77 6.88 7.17
N ASN A 473 -6.02 7.32 7.02
CA ASN A 473 -6.61 8.54 7.59
C ASN A 473 -7.34 8.20 8.90
N LEU A 474 -6.58 7.80 9.92
CA LEU A 474 -7.10 7.37 11.22
C LEU A 474 -7.86 8.50 11.94
N GLY A 475 -7.42 9.76 11.81
CA GLY A 475 -8.15 10.91 12.35
C GLY A 475 -9.54 11.08 11.72
N GLY A 476 -9.64 10.98 10.39
CA GLY A 476 -10.91 11.01 9.67
C GLY A 476 -11.81 9.80 9.94
N ALA A 477 -11.23 8.65 10.28
CA ALA A 477 -11.94 7.44 10.69
C ALA A 477 -12.56 7.62 12.08
N ILE A 478 -11.76 7.99 13.09
CA ILE A 478 -12.23 8.30 14.45
C ILE A 478 -13.30 9.39 14.42
N ALA A 479 -13.13 10.43 13.58
CA ALA A 479 -14.13 11.48 13.41
C ALA A 479 -15.46 11.00 12.81
N ALA A 480 -15.44 10.02 11.89
CA ALA A 480 -16.67 9.43 11.34
C ALA A 480 -17.34 8.49 12.35
N ALA A 481 -16.58 7.58 12.98
CA ALA A 481 -17.13 6.66 13.97
C ALA A 481 -17.70 7.38 15.20
N LYS A 482 -17.12 8.53 15.60
CA LYS A 482 -17.66 9.38 16.67
C LYS A 482 -19.04 9.98 16.36
N MET A 483 -19.43 10.08 15.08
CA MET A 483 -20.76 10.55 14.68
C MET A 483 -21.83 9.46 14.82
N ILE A 484 -21.45 8.19 14.98
CA ILE A 484 -22.41 7.07 14.99
C ILE A 484 -23.28 7.15 16.24
N PRO A 485 -24.63 7.20 16.08
CA PRO A 485 -25.56 7.33 17.20
C PRO A 485 -25.66 6.04 18.03
N LYS A 486 -26.39 6.09 19.15
CA LYS A 486 -26.55 4.95 20.09
C LYS A 486 -27.73 4.04 19.78
N ASP A 487 -28.54 4.47 18.83
CA ASP A 487 -29.86 3.97 18.49
C ASP A 487 -29.79 2.59 17.83
N ASP A 488 -28.66 2.30 17.17
CA ASP A 488 -28.19 0.94 16.88
C ASP A 488 -27.05 0.56 17.87
N PRO A 489 -27.33 -0.23 18.92
CA PRO A 489 -26.32 -0.55 19.93
C PRO A 489 -25.16 -1.40 19.40
N LEU A 490 -25.39 -2.21 18.36
CA LEU A 490 -24.37 -3.11 17.80
C LEU A 490 -23.33 -2.29 17.03
N VAL A 491 -23.79 -1.46 16.09
CA VAL A 491 -22.89 -0.60 15.29
C VAL A 491 -22.23 0.46 16.19
N HIS A 492 -22.92 0.96 17.22
CA HIS A 492 -22.30 1.88 18.18
C HIS A 492 -21.20 1.22 19.02
N GLN A 493 -21.37 -0.04 19.44
CA GLN A 493 -20.35 -0.78 20.18
C GLN A 493 -19.13 -1.11 19.30
N GLU A 494 -19.35 -1.52 18.04
CA GLU A 494 -18.29 -1.74 17.04
C GLU A 494 -17.49 -0.44 16.79
N ALA A 495 -18.19 0.68 16.61
CA ALA A 495 -17.60 2.00 16.43
C ALA A 495 -16.69 2.40 17.61
N GLN A 496 -17.12 2.19 18.85
CA GLN A 496 -16.29 2.47 20.03
C GLN A 496 -15.01 1.60 20.08
N GLN A 497 -15.12 0.30 19.78
CA GLN A 497 -13.96 -0.60 19.75
C GLN A 497 -12.95 -0.18 18.67
N MET A 498 -13.44 0.15 17.48
CA MET A 498 -12.59 0.55 16.35
C MET A 498 -12.00 1.94 16.53
N MET A 499 -12.72 2.89 17.15
CA MET A 499 -12.15 4.17 17.59
C MET A 499 -10.97 3.96 18.54
N ALA A 500 -11.09 3.10 19.55
CA ALA A 500 -9.99 2.81 20.48
C ALA A 500 -8.78 2.21 19.74
N LYS A 501 -9.01 1.22 18.86
CA LYS A 501 -7.97 0.60 18.02
C LYS A 501 -7.27 1.62 17.11
N TRP A 502 -8.02 2.47 16.41
CA TRP A 502 -7.45 3.51 15.54
C TRP A 502 -6.75 4.62 16.31
N GLN A 503 -7.17 4.93 17.54
CA GLN A 503 -6.50 5.93 18.38
C GLN A 503 -5.13 5.43 18.86
N VAL A 504 -4.99 4.15 19.19
CA VAL A 504 -3.67 3.51 19.43
C VAL A 504 -2.79 3.56 18.18
N LEU A 505 -3.30 3.13 17.02
CA LEU A 505 -2.56 3.16 15.75
C LEU A 505 -2.19 4.58 15.30
N SER A 506 -3.01 5.58 15.63
CA SER A 506 -2.73 6.98 15.32
C SER A 506 -1.63 7.55 16.22
N GLN A 507 -1.61 7.16 17.51
CA GLN A 507 -0.53 7.50 18.43
C GLN A 507 0.78 6.81 18.03
N GLU A 508 0.73 5.54 17.62
CA GLU A 508 1.90 4.81 17.10
C GLU A 508 2.50 5.52 15.88
N LYS A 509 1.68 5.83 14.87
CA LYS A 509 2.11 6.54 13.66
C LYS A 509 2.71 7.92 13.97
N GLN A 510 2.17 8.63 14.97
CA GLN A 510 2.74 9.89 15.46
C GLN A 510 4.11 9.67 16.15
N ASN A 511 4.22 8.66 17.01
CA ASN A 511 5.45 8.34 17.74
C ASN A 511 6.58 7.90 16.80
N GLN A 512 6.27 7.04 15.82
CA GLN A 512 7.18 6.68 14.72
C GLN A 512 7.66 7.94 13.96
N GLY A 513 6.74 8.87 13.67
CA GLY A 513 7.08 10.15 13.02
C GLY A 513 8.03 11.03 13.83
N ILE A 514 7.86 11.08 15.16
CA ILE A 514 8.77 11.79 16.08
C ILE A 514 10.16 11.14 16.08
N ILE A 515 10.22 9.80 16.19
CA ILE A 515 11.46 9.02 16.21
C ILE A 515 12.23 9.15 14.88
N GLU A 516 11.56 8.99 13.74
CA GLU A 516 12.17 9.10 12.41
C GLU A 516 12.64 10.53 12.10
N LYS A 517 11.91 11.56 12.56
CA LYS A 517 12.38 12.94 12.48
C LYS A 517 13.63 13.15 13.32
N ALA A 518 13.62 12.69 14.58
CA ALA A 518 14.75 12.82 15.49
C ALA A 518 16.02 12.13 14.95
N LYS A 519 15.90 10.91 14.41
CA LYS A 519 17.01 10.18 13.73
C LYS A 519 17.61 11.00 12.58
N LYS A 520 16.78 11.64 11.75
CA LYS A 520 17.21 12.44 10.59
C LYS A 520 17.85 13.78 10.95
N GLU A 521 17.58 14.31 12.14
CA GLU A 521 18.23 15.54 12.64
C GLU A 521 19.59 15.29 13.31
N ILE A 522 20.00 14.02 13.51
CA ILE A 522 21.32 13.66 14.05
C ILE A 522 22.42 14.04 13.04
N GLN A 523 23.39 14.83 13.50
CA GLN A 523 24.59 15.18 12.77
C GLN A 523 25.82 14.60 13.50
N PRO A 524 26.55 13.65 12.88
CA PRO A 524 27.74 13.06 13.47
C PRO A 524 28.72 14.10 14.01
N ASN A 525 29.34 13.83 15.17
CA ASN A 525 30.24 14.73 15.91
C ASN A 525 29.60 16.01 16.49
N GLN A 526 28.34 16.35 16.16
CA GLN A 526 27.61 17.47 16.74
C GLN A 526 26.73 17.02 17.91
N ALA A 527 27.28 17.00 19.13
CA ALA A 527 26.56 16.61 20.35
C ALA A 527 25.21 17.33 20.59
N SER A 528 25.06 18.58 20.13
CA SER A 528 23.77 19.30 20.23
C SER A 528 22.67 18.72 19.33
N SER A 529 23.00 17.98 18.28
CA SER A 529 22.01 17.25 17.47
C SER A 529 21.43 16.05 18.24
N TYR A 530 22.29 15.26 18.88
CA TYR A 530 21.88 14.17 19.77
C TYR A 530 21.04 14.69 20.94
N ASN A 531 21.37 15.85 21.52
CA ASN A 531 20.56 16.48 22.55
C ASN A 531 19.16 16.88 22.03
N ARG A 532 19.06 17.55 20.87
CA ARG A 532 17.76 17.84 20.21
C ARG A 532 16.97 16.55 19.94
N GLY A 533 17.64 15.51 19.45
CA GLY A 533 17.05 14.20 19.22
C GLY A 533 16.45 13.58 20.48
N ILE A 534 17.20 13.58 21.58
CA ILE A 534 16.73 13.13 22.91
C ILE A 534 15.48 13.91 23.33
N THR A 535 15.50 15.24 23.21
CA THR A 535 14.36 16.11 23.56
C THR A 535 13.12 15.91 22.67
N ALA A 536 13.30 15.45 21.43
CA ALA A 536 12.20 15.06 20.56
C ALA A 536 11.60 13.72 20.98
N ILE A 537 12.41 12.67 21.15
CA ILE A 537 11.91 11.31 21.47
C ILE A 537 11.39 11.19 22.90
N SER A 538 11.83 12.04 23.84
CA SER A 538 11.27 12.10 25.21
C SER A 538 9.81 12.57 25.26
N GLN A 539 9.22 12.97 24.13
CA GLN A 539 7.78 13.25 24.02
C GLN A 539 6.94 11.97 23.94
N VAL A 540 7.54 10.84 23.56
CA VAL A 540 6.91 9.52 23.59
C VAL A 540 6.80 9.06 25.05
N LYS A 541 5.59 8.76 25.51
CA LYS A 541 5.30 8.50 26.94
C LYS A 541 5.35 7.00 27.27
N PRO A 542 5.63 6.63 28.54
CA PRO A 542 5.49 5.25 29.02
C PRO A 542 4.11 4.66 28.67
N GLY A 543 4.09 3.39 28.26
CA GLY A 543 2.87 2.70 27.83
C GLY A 543 2.39 3.01 26.41
N GLN A 544 3.08 3.88 25.66
CA GLN A 544 2.81 4.09 24.23
C GLN A 544 3.70 3.20 23.35
N LEU A 545 3.18 2.78 22.20
CA LEU A 545 3.98 2.13 21.16
C LEU A 545 5.10 3.08 20.68
N GLY A 546 6.30 2.52 20.47
CA GLY A 546 7.53 3.28 20.22
C GLY A 546 8.30 3.74 21.47
N TYR A 547 7.75 3.61 22.69
CA TYR A 547 8.45 4.05 23.91
C TYR A 547 9.77 3.30 24.17
N GLU A 548 9.81 1.98 23.95
CA GLU A 548 11.02 1.19 24.15
C GLU A 548 12.14 1.57 23.17
N GLU A 549 11.80 1.82 21.90
CA GLU A 549 12.74 2.34 20.91
C GLU A 549 13.25 3.73 21.30
N ALA A 550 12.35 4.63 21.75
CA ALA A 550 12.74 5.94 22.27
C ALA A 550 13.69 5.84 23.47
N GLN A 551 13.49 4.89 24.39
CA GLN A 551 14.43 4.66 25.51
C GLN A 551 15.78 4.10 25.05
N GLN A 552 15.81 3.18 24.08
CA GLN A 552 17.06 2.66 23.51
C GLN A 552 17.85 3.75 22.79
N LEU A 553 17.19 4.57 21.96
CA LEU A 553 17.80 5.72 21.29
C LEU A 553 18.25 6.79 22.29
N GLN A 554 17.47 7.06 23.34
CA GLN A 554 17.85 7.99 24.41
C GLN A 554 19.13 7.54 25.13
N ALA A 555 19.27 6.24 25.41
CA ALA A 555 20.48 5.66 25.99
C ALA A 555 21.69 5.79 25.05
N GLN A 556 21.54 5.37 23.79
CA GLN A 556 22.60 5.46 22.78
C GLN A 556 23.06 6.90 22.54
N TRP A 557 22.12 7.83 22.37
CA TRP A 557 22.43 9.23 22.08
C TRP A 557 23.01 9.96 23.29
N SER A 558 22.61 9.61 24.53
CA SER A 558 23.26 10.14 25.73
C SER A 558 24.70 9.67 25.86
N GLU A 559 24.98 8.42 25.47
CA GLU A 559 26.33 7.86 25.48
C GLU A 559 27.21 8.48 24.38
N GLN A 560 26.67 8.74 23.19
CA GLN A 560 27.40 9.46 22.13
C GLN A 560 27.81 10.87 22.56
N ILE A 561 26.94 11.62 23.25
CA ILE A 561 27.29 12.94 23.82
C ILE A 561 28.42 12.80 24.85
N TYR A 562 28.32 11.83 25.76
CA TYR A 562 29.35 11.56 26.76
C TYR A 562 30.70 11.18 26.13
N LEU A 563 30.71 10.33 25.11
CA LEU A 563 31.92 9.95 24.36
C LEU A 563 32.55 11.15 23.65
N MET A 564 31.75 12.01 23.01
CA MET A 564 32.25 13.25 22.40
C MET A 564 32.86 14.21 23.43
N ALA A 565 32.27 14.31 24.62
CA ALA A 565 32.83 15.09 25.72
C ALA A 565 34.19 14.54 26.16
N ASN A 566 34.30 13.21 26.36
CA ASN A 566 35.55 12.57 26.76
C ASN A 566 36.66 12.72 25.70
N THR A 567 36.32 12.59 24.41
CA THR A 567 37.25 12.86 23.30
C THR A 567 37.76 14.30 23.30
N ARG A 568 36.91 15.29 23.62
CA ARG A 568 37.33 16.70 23.78
C ARG A 568 38.26 16.85 24.99
N ALA A 569 37.97 16.21 26.12
CA ALA A 569 38.83 16.25 27.30
C ALA A 569 40.22 15.61 27.06
N ALA A 570 40.27 14.50 26.31
CA ALA A 570 41.51 13.86 25.90
C ALA A 570 42.38 14.75 24.99
N GLN A 571 41.75 15.59 24.14
CA GLN A 571 42.40 16.63 23.35
C GLN A 571 42.82 17.88 24.17
N GLY A 572 42.66 17.87 25.50
CA GLY A 572 42.94 19.02 26.37
C GLY A 572 41.88 20.13 26.33
N LYS A 573 40.82 19.97 25.52
CA LYS A 573 39.71 20.92 25.33
C LYS A 573 38.69 20.80 26.45
N LEU A 574 39.12 21.08 27.68
CA LEU A 574 38.35 20.82 28.91
C LEU A 574 37.11 21.70 29.01
N LYS A 575 37.14 22.93 28.50
CA LYS A 575 35.97 23.82 28.45
C LYS A 575 34.88 23.18 27.58
N GLU A 576 35.25 22.85 26.35
CA GLU A 576 34.35 22.28 25.37
C GLU A 576 33.87 20.89 25.80
N ALA A 577 34.71 20.11 26.50
CA ALA A 577 34.32 18.85 27.12
C ALA A 577 33.22 19.03 28.18
N VAL A 578 33.40 19.96 29.14
CA VAL A 578 32.42 20.29 30.17
C VAL A 578 31.12 20.82 29.53
N GLU A 579 31.21 21.70 28.53
CA GLU A 579 30.06 22.21 27.78
C GLU A 579 29.34 21.09 27.01
N THR A 580 30.05 20.07 26.53
CA THR A 580 29.47 18.91 25.84
C THR A 580 28.78 17.96 26.81
N ALA A 581 29.41 17.62 27.94
CA ALA A 581 28.84 16.71 28.93
C ALA A 581 27.58 17.28 29.59
N LYS A 582 27.46 18.62 29.72
CA LYS A 582 26.21 19.29 30.15
C LYS A 582 25.00 19.03 29.25
N LEU A 583 25.21 18.58 28.00
CA LEU A 583 24.13 18.19 27.08
C LEU A 583 23.58 16.77 27.34
N VAL A 584 24.21 16.00 28.24
CA VAL A 584 23.67 14.72 28.72
C VAL A 584 22.54 15.02 29.72
N GLY A 585 21.30 14.80 29.30
CA GLY A 585 20.10 15.14 30.09
C GLY A 585 19.95 14.30 31.36
N GLN A 586 19.36 14.91 32.40
CA GLN A 586 18.99 14.21 33.63
C GLN A 586 18.00 13.08 33.32
N GLY A 587 18.15 11.93 33.99
CA GLY A 587 17.37 10.72 33.72
C GLY A 587 17.83 9.90 32.50
N THR A 588 18.85 10.34 31.75
CA THR A 588 19.50 9.47 30.76
C THR A 588 20.49 8.49 31.44
N PRO A 589 20.67 7.25 30.92
CA PRO A 589 21.62 6.28 31.49
C PRO A 589 23.08 6.74 31.56
N SER A 590 23.47 7.74 30.76
CA SER A 590 24.83 8.30 30.78
C SER A 590 25.00 9.50 31.72
N TYR A 591 23.94 9.98 32.39
CA TYR A 591 23.96 11.19 33.20
C TYR A 591 25.00 11.16 34.32
N GLU A 592 25.01 10.11 35.14
CA GLU A 592 25.97 9.98 36.25
C GLU A 592 27.43 9.95 35.77
N LYS A 593 27.71 9.22 34.67
CA LYS A 593 29.03 9.20 34.03
C LYS A 593 29.45 10.63 33.61
N ALA A 594 28.52 11.39 33.03
CA ALA A 594 28.76 12.76 32.58
C ALA A 594 28.99 13.73 33.75
N GLN A 595 28.23 13.64 34.85
CA GLN A 595 28.45 14.49 36.03
C GLN A 595 29.78 14.20 36.73
N GLN A 596 30.16 12.92 36.84
CA GLN A 596 31.47 12.53 37.37
C GLN A 596 32.62 13.09 36.51
N ALA A 597 32.51 12.99 35.18
CA ALA A 597 33.48 13.55 34.26
C ALA A 597 33.55 15.10 34.33
N ILE A 598 32.39 15.78 34.40
CA ILE A 598 32.32 17.23 34.61
C ILE A 598 33.04 17.63 35.90
N ALA A 599 32.82 16.94 37.02
CA ALA A 599 33.50 17.23 38.28
C ALA A 599 35.02 17.07 38.19
N GLN A 600 35.51 15.97 37.58
CA GLN A 600 36.94 15.74 37.37
C GLN A 600 37.60 16.81 36.49
N TRP A 601 36.96 17.18 35.37
CA TRP A 601 37.49 18.22 34.48
C TRP A 601 37.42 19.61 35.10
N SER A 602 36.43 19.86 35.97
CA SER A 602 36.28 21.13 36.70
C SER A 602 37.38 21.35 37.73
N GLU A 603 37.80 20.31 38.48
CA GLU A 603 38.97 20.42 39.36
C GLU A 603 40.25 20.63 38.54
N LYS A 604 40.41 19.96 37.39
CA LYS A 604 41.55 20.17 36.49
C LYS A 604 41.60 21.61 35.93
N ILE A 605 40.45 22.19 35.57
CA ILE A 605 40.33 23.60 35.16
C ILE A 605 40.69 24.55 36.31
N TYR A 606 40.20 24.28 37.52
CA TYR A 606 40.53 25.06 38.72
C TYR A 606 42.04 25.02 39.05
N LEU A 607 42.68 23.84 38.95
CA LEU A 607 44.13 23.71 39.11
C LEU A 607 44.89 24.49 38.01
N MET A 608 44.44 24.45 36.76
CA MET A 608 45.03 25.25 35.67
C MET A 608 44.88 26.76 35.93
N ALA A 609 43.75 27.21 36.48
CA ALA A 609 43.53 28.59 36.88
C ALA A 609 44.52 29.02 37.98
N ASN A 610 44.68 28.21 39.04
CA ASN A 610 45.66 28.43 40.10
C ASN A 610 47.09 28.54 39.54
N THR A 611 47.47 27.69 38.58
CA THR A 611 48.78 27.76 37.92
C THR A 611 48.97 29.07 37.13
N ARG A 612 47.93 29.59 36.44
CA ARG A 612 48.02 30.89 35.76
C ARG A 612 48.12 32.05 36.76
N ALA A 613 47.41 32.00 37.89
CA ALA A 613 47.53 33.01 38.94
C ALA A 613 48.92 33.01 39.59
N ALA A 614 49.53 31.84 39.80
CA ALA A 614 50.91 31.72 40.29
C ALA A 614 51.95 32.29 39.29
N GLN A 615 51.62 32.35 38.00
CA GLN A 615 52.40 33.03 36.96
C GLN A 615 52.10 34.55 36.85
N GLY A 616 51.33 35.12 37.78
CA GLY A 616 50.87 36.52 37.74
C GLY A 616 49.78 36.81 36.69
N LYS A 617 49.33 35.80 35.94
CA LYS A 617 48.35 35.94 34.84
C LYS A 617 46.92 35.91 35.38
N PHE A 618 46.60 36.86 36.26
CA PHE A 618 45.33 36.88 37.00
C PHE A 618 44.09 36.92 36.09
N GLN A 619 44.15 37.59 34.93
CA GLN A 619 43.04 37.57 33.97
C GLN A 619 42.78 36.17 33.40
N GLU A 620 43.82 35.47 32.92
CA GLU A 620 43.70 34.10 32.41
C GLU A 620 43.24 33.12 33.49
N ALA A 621 43.69 33.32 34.73
CA ALA A 621 43.25 32.54 35.88
C ALA A 621 41.75 32.74 36.16
N VAL A 622 41.29 33.99 36.21
CA VAL A 622 39.88 34.34 36.40
C VAL A 622 39.01 33.77 35.28
N ASP A 623 39.45 33.86 34.02
CA ASP A 623 38.67 33.38 32.88
C ASP A 623 38.64 31.85 32.77
N LEU A 624 39.69 31.14 33.21
CA LEU A 624 39.65 29.69 33.40
C LEU A 624 38.69 29.30 34.55
N ALA A 625 38.80 29.95 35.71
CA ALA A 625 37.98 29.62 36.87
C ALA A 625 36.46 29.87 36.63
N LYS A 626 36.09 30.84 35.80
CA LYS A 626 34.69 31.07 35.37
C LYS A 626 34.05 29.89 34.62
N ILE A 627 34.85 28.98 34.07
CA ILE A 627 34.35 27.81 33.31
C ILE A 627 33.85 26.71 34.27
N VAL A 628 34.36 26.69 35.51
CA VAL A 628 33.97 25.75 36.56
C VAL A 628 32.46 25.87 36.82
N PRO A 629 31.64 24.82 36.57
CA PRO A 629 30.19 24.92 36.68
C PRO A 629 29.72 24.94 38.14
N GLN A 630 28.65 25.70 38.38
CA GLN A 630 27.87 25.61 39.61
C GLN A 630 27.39 24.16 39.83
N GLY A 631 27.41 23.71 41.08
CA GLY A 631 27.11 22.31 41.46
C GLY A 631 28.30 21.35 41.41
N THR A 632 29.48 21.78 40.92
CA THR A 632 30.71 20.97 41.02
C THR A 632 31.47 21.23 42.33
N PRO A 633 32.18 20.25 42.92
CA PRO A 633 32.94 20.43 44.17
C PRO A 633 34.04 21.50 44.10
N SER A 634 34.47 21.88 42.89
CA SER A 634 35.49 22.90 42.64
C SER A 634 34.91 24.33 42.58
N TYR A 635 33.57 24.47 42.49
CA TYR A 635 32.92 25.75 42.20
C TYR A 635 33.18 26.82 43.26
N GLU A 636 32.95 26.52 44.54
CA GLU A 636 33.13 27.50 45.61
C GLU A 636 34.59 27.94 45.72
N LYS A 637 35.53 26.99 45.61
CA LYS A 637 36.97 27.27 45.55
C LYS A 637 37.31 28.22 44.39
N ALA A 638 36.72 27.98 43.22
CA ALA A 638 36.91 28.81 42.02
C ALA A 638 36.35 30.23 42.21
N GLN A 639 35.17 30.40 42.81
CA GLN A 639 34.61 31.73 43.09
C GLN A 639 35.43 32.51 44.12
N GLN A 640 35.88 31.85 45.20
CA GLN A 640 36.77 32.45 46.21
C GLN A 640 38.11 32.88 45.58
N ALA A 641 38.68 32.05 44.70
CA ALA A 641 39.91 32.36 43.98
C ALA A 641 39.73 33.55 43.01
N ILE A 642 38.63 33.58 42.24
CA ILE A 642 38.27 34.72 41.38
C ILE A 642 38.18 36.02 42.18
N ALA A 643 37.52 36.02 43.34
CA ALA A 643 37.41 37.19 44.20
C ALA A 643 38.78 37.72 44.63
N LYS A 644 39.68 36.83 45.08
CA LYS A 644 41.06 37.17 45.46
C LYS A 644 41.89 37.70 44.29
N TRP A 645 41.79 37.09 43.11
CA TRP A 645 42.55 37.52 41.94
C TRP A 645 42.06 38.86 41.36
N ASN A 646 40.77 39.15 41.45
CA ASN A 646 40.22 40.46 41.07
C ASN A 646 40.69 41.60 41.98
N GLN A 647 41.01 41.32 43.25
CA GLN A 647 41.65 42.30 44.14
C GLN A 647 43.10 42.56 43.71
N ASN A 648 43.86 41.50 43.42
CA ASN A 648 45.25 41.56 42.96
C ASN A 648 45.42 41.97 41.48
N LYS A 649 44.34 42.44 40.82
CA LYS A 649 44.33 42.97 39.45
C LYS A 649 44.22 44.50 39.42
N ARG A 650 44.32 45.14 40.58
CA ARG A 650 44.48 46.59 40.78
C ARG A 650 45.91 46.86 41.25
#